data_AF-A0A4R6GC68-F1
#
_entry.id   AF-A0A4R6GC68-F1
#
_cell.length_a   1.000
_cell.length_b   1.000
_cell.length_c   1.000
_cell.angle_alpha   90.00
_cell.angle_beta   90.00
_cell.angle_gamma   90.00
#
_symmetry.space_group_name_H-M   'P 1'
#
loop_
_entity.id
_entity.type
_entity.pdbx_description
1 polymer ?
#
loop_
_entity_poly.entity_id
_entity_poly.type
_entity_poly.pdbx_seq_one_letter_code
_entity_poly.pdbx_strand_id
1 'polypeptide(L)'
;MPAAHVTPDSLGLSEPGVTVVHIAEPERERVRREIAQLGGRSTLLHYQDAAEAGIEITKAHPGSLPQFITGRSTLLSNLFRDEVALRTARIAAERLTAKNVELRTARGLDVVRLGVGLATWRIGGLQCTAPVLLRPLAIRRHHSDFELKLHGAFTVNPELVRALRTHFGIDVDGRALAALAYDAGVFKPQPVIDHLRALTTSVDTFVVRPRLIVSAFADIGAPMARDAVDLDHPFLNALAGHVDDRETVTIRREPPAVISPDDRPPASDTLLLDADGEQEAVLARIAAGHSLAVHTLPGTGGTQTVINAVGQLVKDGRRVLIVSARRSTLEGVRHRLAGIGLGGLAVSPRDLQRDLIRAIGRNEKAEQPKVSDIDDALVRLRGVLRDYRGAVTRVHPALGVSMLDILRRLSVLTTQGTGPETTTRFDATTLERLARGRGDAAAKLATAARLGEFRVGPGESPWYGVTFATTEQARAAHGLAATLHRKNLPALLERGYELIAQTRMRPFRSITELGVYLRVLQGIRDSLDKFSPTVFERPLGELIQAHGPRRESPELSGTRRRHLKRLSREYVRPGVHIPDMYEALLRVQQQRTEWQKYVDVGVVPEVPFGLADVHVAWQRVDAELGELDAILGRGGADRMTTLPVAELVRTLGGLAAESEVFDNLVERAKIRAELAALGLEPLLIELSVRHVPEDRVGAELEFAWWQSALEHLLRSDRALLGANTAVVDRLERDFRLVDEAHAAASGPLLAAQLATQWRIGIVDHADEAAALKRALKEGVADASHLGAVAPTLLRTLAPVWLASPYDVPAIPDSPHFDVVIVADAGAVCLAEAAPALRRARQVVVFGDPVTQKPTPFRISTGTPTADDEAEEPFDGTSVFERLADLLPVATLTRSYRAGGEDLAELVNDAFYGGELASLPWAGSYLGRGSLSVDYVSGGHGAPDPVTGAVESPDAEVNRVVTLVVEHAVNRGSESLMVVTASARHAERVRAAVADAFAGRSDVADFVARDTAEPFAVLTLEESVAESRDRVIFSLGFGLTRHGRVLSDFGDLSTPDGDRLLTVGMTRARRSMVIVSSIRPSAFDDGRLEFGAATLMTILGGIAARKREARLEDLADPLTRTLAHELRALGLSVDVHYRGLLPLVAQYDGKAVVAESDPETIGESLRESLRLRPQILRRLGWHYVRVHAFDLYSDPAGVAARIAALLGVPPEAPTNATDTQPLDVIE
;
A
#
# COMPACT_ATOMS: atom_id res chain seq x y z
N MET A 1 49.59 22.74 -26.47
CA MET A 1 48.90 22.67 -27.77
C MET A 1 47.68 21.79 -27.61
N PRO A 2 46.53 22.08 -28.24
CA PRO A 2 45.40 21.15 -28.22
C PRO A 2 45.85 19.84 -28.89
N ALA A 3 45.62 18.71 -28.22
CA ALA A 3 45.89 17.39 -28.78
C ALA A 3 45.02 17.23 -30.03
N ALA A 4 45.63 17.12 -31.21
CA ALA A 4 44.89 16.81 -32.43
C ALA A 4 44.32 15.39 -32.28
N HIS A 5 43.01 15.23 -32.46
CA HIS A 5 42.40 13.89 -32.57
C HIS A 5 42.86 13.27 -33.89
N VAL A 6 43.74 12.28 -33.80
CA VAL A 6 44.25 11.54 -34.96
C VAL A 6 43.56 10.18 -34.98
N THR A 7 42.83 9.85 -36.04
CA THR A 7 42.27 8.51 -36.22
C THR A 7 43.39 7.54 -36.65
N PRO A 8 43.33 6.24 -36.29
CA PRO A 8 44.37 5.27 -36.67
C PRO A 8 44.69 5.27 -38.18
N ASP A 9 43.69 5.54 -39.01
CA ASP A 9 43.80 5.61 -40.48
C ASP A 9 44.58 6.83 -40.99
N SER A 10 44.83 7.82 -40.13
CA SER A 10 45.54 9.07 -40.47
C SER A 10 47.02 9.07 -40.04
N LEU A 11 47.53 7.96 -39.51
CA LEU A 11 48.93 7.81 -39.08
C LEU A 11 49.74 6.94 -40.04
N GLY A 12 50.85 7.46 -40.55
CA GLY A 12 51.93 6.63 -41.08
C GLY A 12 52.67 5.96 -39.92
N LEU A 13 52.98 4.66 -40.03
CA LEU A 13 53.59 3.77 -39.01
C LEU A 13 54.91 4.26 -38.35
N SER A 14 55.40 5.47 -38.64
CA SER A 14 56.73 5.94 -38.21
C SER A 14 56.90 7.47 -38.12
N GLU A 15 55.86 8.25 -37.80
CA GLU A 15 56.06 9.69 -37.54
C GLU A 15 56.81 9.93 -36.21
N PRO A 16 58.02 10.50 -36.22
CA PRO A 16 58.79 10.72 -35.00
C PRO A 16 58.14 11.81 -34.13
N GLY A 17 57.93 11.48 -32.84
CA GLY A 17 57.35 12.40 -31.85
C GLY A 17 55.84 12.24 -31.61
N VAL A 18 55.18 11.28 -32.28
CA VAL A 18 53.77 10.95 -32.05
C VAL A 18 53.67 9.64 -31.26
N THR A 19 53.16 9.71 -30.03
CA THR A 19 52.90 8.53 -29.19
C THR A 19 51.40 8.22 -29.25
N VAL A 20 51.03 7.09 -29.85
CA VAL A 20 49.64 6.61 -29.83
C VAL A 20 49.35 6.05 -28.43
N VAL A 21 48.41 6.66 -27.72
CA VAL A 21 47.95 6.21 -26.40
C VAL A 21 46.46 5.94 -26.45
N HIS A 22 46.00 5.02 -25.60
CA HIS A 22 44.58 4.78 -25.42
C HIS A 22 43.89 6.07 -24.94
N ILE A 23 42.71 6.40 -25.47
CA ILE A 23 42.00 7.65 -25.16
C ILE A 23 41.72 7.82 -23.65
N ALA A 24 41.56 6.70 -22.93
CA ALA A 24 41.34 6.70 -21.49
C ALA A 24 42.61 6.94 -20.66
N GLU A 25 43.82 6.83 -21.23
CA GLU A 25 45.06 6.86 -20.46
C GLU A 25 45.30 8.18 -19.69
N PRO A 26 45.01 9.39 -20.24
CA PRO A 26 45.11 10.64 -19.48
C PRO A 26 44.22 10.66 -18.23
N GLU A 27 42.97 10.18 -18.35
CA GLU A 27 42.06 10.10 -17.21
C GLU A 27 42.47 9.01 -16.22
N ARG A 28 42.95 7.84 -16.68
CA ARG A 28 43.50 6.81 -15.78
C ARG A 28 44.68 7.36 -14.97
N GLU A 29 45.57 8.13 -15.60
CA GLU A 29 46.71 8.73 -14.91
C GLU A 29 46.30 9.85 -13.94
N ARG A 30 45.27 10.64 -14.28
CA ARG A 30 44.65 11.57 -13.34
C ARG A 30 44.09 10.84 -12.11
N VAL A 31 43.32 9.78 -12.33
CA VAL A 31 42.73 8.95 -11.27
C VAL A 31 43.81 8.30 -10.40
N ARG A 32 44.90 7.77 -10.98
CA ARG A 32 46.03 7.21 -10.21
C ARG A 32 46.69 8.25 -9.30
N ARG A 33 46.90 9.48 -9.81
CA ARG A 33 47.47 10.58 -9.01
C ARG A 33 46.55 11.01 -7.89
N GLU A 34 45.24 11.11 -8.15
CA GLU A 34 44.24 11.39 -7.11
C GLU A 34 44.19 10.29 -6.05
N ILE A 35 44.19 9.02 -6.46
CA ILE A 35 44.26 7.86 -5.55
C ILE A 35 45.46 7.93 -4.62
N ALA A 36 46.65 8.26 -5.15
CA ALA A 36 47.88 8.33 -4.37
C ALA A 36 47.84 9.38 -3.25
N GLN A 37 46.96 10.38 -3.36
CA GLN A 37 46.80 11.49 -2.41
C GLN A 37 45.63 11.28 -1.42
N LEU A 38 44.82 10.23 -1.59
CA LEU A 38 43.69 9.93 -0.70
C LEU A 38 44.15 9.75 0.76
N GLY A 39 43.44 10.41 1.67
CA GLY A 39 43.78 10.43 3.10
C GLY A 39 44.94 11.37 3.46
N GLY A 40 45.46 12.14 2.50
CA GLY A 40 46.62 13.02 2.68
C GLY A 40 47.92 12.25 2.82
N ARG A 41 48.97 12.91 3.33
CA ARG A 41 50.27 12.27 3.53
C ARG A 41 50.18 11.12 4.53
N SER A 42 50.77 9.99 4.17
CA SER A 42 50.81 8.77 4.98
C SER A 42 51.39 9.06 6.37
N THR A 43 50.57 8.95 7.43
CA THR A 43 51.04 9.11 8.81
C THR A 43 51.91 7.93 9.26
N LEU A 44 52.00 6.87 8.45
CA LEU A 44 52.93 5.76 8.64
C LEU A 44 54.37 6.13 8.24
N LEU A 45 54.59 7.16 7.43
CA LEU A 45 55.93 7.62 7.02
C LEU A 45 56.21 9.09 7.34
N HIS A 46 55.15 9.90 7.52
CA HIS A 46 55.20 11.34 7.71
C HIS A 46 54.41 11.77 8.94
N TYR A 47 54.62 11.09 10.07
CA TYR A 47 54.02 11.50 11.34
C TYR A 47 54.53 12.89 11.76
N GLN A 48 53.60 13.83 11.95
CA GLN A 48 53.89 15.17 12.45
C GLN A 48 53.98 15.14 13.98
N ASP A 49 55.20 15.30 14.51
CA ASP A 49 55.48 15.26 15.95
C ASP A 49 55.16 16.60 16.63
N ALA A 50 53.88 16.98 16.61
CA ALA A 50 53.34 18.14 17.32
C ALA A 50 52.61 17.69 18.60
N ALA A 51 52.64 18.52 19.66
CA ALA A 51 52.03 18.19 20.96
C ALA A 51 50.52 17.90 20.86
N GLU A 52 49.84 18.50 19.89
CA GLU A 52 48.40 18.33 19.67
C GLU A 52 48.08 17.17 18.69
N ALA A 53 49.09 16.62 18.01
CA ALA A 53 48.94 15.57 16.99
C ALA A 53 48.89 14.15 17.57
N GLY A 54 49.11 13.96 18.88
CA GLY A 54 49.05 12.65 19.50
C GLY A 54 49.24 12.68 21.01
N ILE A 55 48.77 11.65 21.69
CA ILE A 55 48.92 11.50 23.14
C ILE A 55 50.26 10.81 23.42
N GLU A 56 51.22 11.53 24.01
CA GLU A 56 52.54 10.98 24.38
C GLU A 56 52.44 10.13 25.66
N ILE A 57 52.39 8.80 25.49
CA ILE A 57 52.28 7.83 26.59
C ILE A 57 53.64 7.59 27.28
N THR A 58 54.76 7.98 26.66
CA THR A 58 56.12 7.78 27.23
C THR A 58 56.26 8.32 28.67
N LYS A 59 55.52 9.39 29.00
CA LYS A 59 55.55 10.06 30.31
C LYS A 59 54.45 9.57 31.27
N ALA A 60 53.73 8.50 30.92
CA ALA A 60 52.64 7.96 31.75
C ALA A 60 53.15 7.38 33.08
N HIS A 61 52.26 7.36 34.07
CA HIS A 61 52.57 6.92 35.42
C HIS A 61 52.96 5.42 35.47
N PRO A 62 54.09 5.04 36.10
CA PRO A 62 54.59 3.67 36.10
C PRO A 62 53.62 2.62 36.67
N GLY A 63 52.72 3.01 37.56
CA GLY A 63 51.72 2.10 38.14
C GLY A 63 50.55 1.75 37.20
N SER A 64 50.24 2.63 36.23
CA SER A 64 49.10 2.47 35.31
C SER A 64 49.53 1.98 33.93
N LEU A 65 50.77 2.26 33.53
CA LEU A 65 51.32 1.90 32.23
C LEU A 65 51.30 0.36 31.96
N PRO A 66 51.67 -0.53 32.90
CA PRO A 66 51.57 -1.98 32.68
C PRO A 66 50.13 -2.45 32.44
N GLN A 67 49.15 -1.85 33.12
CA GLN A 67 47.73 -2.19 32.94
C GLN A 67 47.25 -1.77 31.55
N PHE A 68 47.64 -0.58 31.10
CA PHE A 68 47.33 -0.10 29.76
C PHE A 68 47.98 -0.98 28.67
N ILE A 69 49.28 -1.27 28.78
CA ILE A 69 50.02 -2.10 27.82
C ILE A 69 49.44 -3.52 27.72
N THR A 70 48.96 -4.08 28.83
CA THR A 70 48.30 -5.41 28.86
C THR A 70 46.88 -5.39 28.27
N GLY A 71 46.36 -4.22 27.88
CA GLY A 71 45.07 -4.07 27.20
C GLY A 71 43.87 -3.87 28.12
N ARG A 72 44.10 -3.55 29.40
CA ARG A 72 43.00 -3.15 30.30
C ARG A 72 42.51 -1.75 29.95
N SER A 73 41.20 -1.54 30.07
CA SER A 73 40.61 -0.20 30.01
C SER A 73 41.28 0.70 31.02
N THR A 74 41.82 1.82 30.55
CA THR A 74 42.55 2.77 31.39
C THR A 74 42.06 4.19 31.09
N LEU A 75 41.67 4.92 32.14
CA LEU A 75 41.33 6.34 32.03
C LEU A 75 42.58 7.19 31.81
N LEU A 76 42.46 8.24 31.01
CA LEU A 76 43.53 9.17 30.70
C LEU A 76 44.08 9.85 31.96
N SER A 77 43.20 10.23 32.89
CA SER A 77 43.56 10.77 34.21
C SER A 77 44.37 9.79 35.08
N ASN A 78 44.20 8.48 34.91
CA ASN A 78 45.01 7.48 35.62
C ASN A 78 46.41 7.32 35.02
N LEU A 79 46.58 7.68 33.74
CA LEU A 79 47.88 7.64 33.05
C LEU A 79 48.73 8.87 33.35
N PHE A 80 48.13 10.05 33.53
CA PHE A 80 48.86 11.30 33.79
C PHE A 80 48.48 11.90 35.14
N ARG A 81 49.44 11.91 36.09
CA ARG A 81 49.26 12.55 37.40
C ARG A 81 49.59 14.05 37.42
N ASP A 82 50.40 14.50 36.47
CA ASP A 82 50.77 15.91 36.31
C ASP A 82 49.65 16.67 35.58
N GLU A 83 49.20 17.80 36.13
CA GLU A 83 48.06 18.55 35.59
C GLU A 83 48.33 19.15 34.21
N VAL A 84 49.56 19.58 33.93
CA VAL A 84 49.94 20.16 32.64
C VAL A 84 50.00 19.07 31.55
N ALA A 85 50.60 17.93 31.87
CA ALA A 85 50.62 16.76 31.01
C ALA A 85 49.22 16.22 30.74
N LEU A 86 48.37 16.13 31.78
CA LEU A 86 46.98 15.71 31.64
C LEU A 86 46.18 16.68 30.77
N ARG A 87 46.35 18.00 30.94
CA ARG A 87 45.69 19.01 30.10
C ARG A 87 46.08 18.86 28.64
N THR A 88 47.37 18.72 28.35
CA THR A 88 47.88 18.53 26.98
C THR A 88 47.36 17.23 26.37
N ALA A 89 47.38 16.14 27.14
CA ALA A 89 46.86 14.84 26.72
C ALA A 89 45.35 14.89 26.44
N ARG A 90 44.56 15.65 27.22
CA ARG A 90 43.12 15.83 27.01
C ARG A 90 42.81 16.56 25.71
N ILE A 91 43.55 17.62 25.38
CA ILE A 91 43.38 18.35 24.11
C ILE A 91 43.66 17.43 22.93
N ALA A 92 44.76 16.68 22.98
CA ALA A 92 45.10 15.70 21.93
C ALA A 92 44.05 14.57 21.85
N ALA A 93 43.56 14.07 22.99
CA ALA A 93 42.52 13.04 23.05
C ALA A 93 41.19 13.52 22.47
N GLU A 94 40.81 14.77 22.70
CA GLU A 94 39.57 15.36 22.16
C GLU A 94 39.63 15.44 20.63
N ARG A 95 40.70 16.01 20.08
CA ARG A 95 40.92 16.08 18.62
C ARG A 95 41.00 14.69 17.99
N LEU A 96 41.75 13.77 18.60
CA LEU A 96 41.88 12.40 18.11
C LEU A 96 40.54 11.66 18.15
N THR A 97 39.72 11.87 19.18
CA THR A 97 38.40 11.25 19.30
C THR A 97 37.44 11.80 18.25
N ALA A 98 37.41 13.11 18.05
CA ALA A 98 36.60 13.73 16.98
C ALA A 98 37.01 13.20 15.60
N LYS A 99 38.32 13.18 15.31
CA LYS A 99 38.85 12.65 14.04
C LYS A 99 38.56 11.16 13.85
N ASN A 100 38.64 10.37 14.92
CA ASN A 100 38.29 8.96 14.90
C ASN A 100 36.80 8.75 14.59
N VAL A 101 35.90 9.57 15.16
CA VAL A 101 34.47 9.50 14.87
C VAL A 101 34.20 9.84 13.40
N GLU A 102 34.77 10.94 12.89
CA GLU A 102 34.69 11.34 11.48
C GLU A 102 35.11 10.20 10.54
N LEU A 103 36.35 9.71 10.67
CA LEU A 103 36.92 8.70 9.78
C LEU A 103 36.21 7.35 9.92
N ARG A 104 35.79 6.98 11.13
CA ARG A 104 35.11 5.70 11.35
C ARG A 104 33.69 5.70 10.79
N THR A 105 32.95 6.79 10.94
CA THR A 105 31.56 6.88 10.48
C THR A 105 31.49 7.15 8.97
N ALA A 106 32.20 8.17 8.47
CA ALA A 106 32.11 8.62 7.08
C ALA A 106 33.00 7.84 6.10
N ARG A 107 34.11 7.23 6.58
CA ARG A 107 35.10 6.53 5.75
C ARG A 107 35.24 5.04 6.09
N GLY A 108 34.63 4.57 7.18
CA GLY A 108 34.78 3.18 7.62
C GLY A 108 36.20 2.83 8.08
N LEU A 109 37.02 3.82 8.40
CA LEU A 109 38.44 3.64 8.72
C LEU A 109 38.67 3.53 10.23
N ASP A 110 39.45 2.52 10.65
CA ASP A 110 39.93 2.36 12.03
C ASP A 110 41.42 2.73 12.09
N VAL A 111 41.71 3.99 12.40
CA VAL A 111 43.07 4.55 12.26
C VAL A 111 43.79 4.78 13.58
N VAL A 112 43.09 4.74 14.71
CA VAL A 112 43.71 5.03 16.01
C VAL A 112 44.58 3.86 16.45
N ARG A 113 45.88 4.12 16.62
CA ARG A 113 46.86 3.10 17.03
C ARG A 113 47.82 3.66 18.07
N LEU A 114 48.32 2.76 18.91
CA LEU A 114 49.53 2.99 19.69
C LEU A 114 50.74 2.71 18.79
N GLY A 115 51.48 3.76 18.46
CA GLY A 115 52.80 3.70 17.88
C GLY A 115 53.85 3.47 18.97
N VAL A 116 54.71 2.47 18.78
CA VAL A 116 55.83 2.16 19.68
C VAL A 116 57.13 2.21 18.91
N GLY A 117 58.04 3.06 19.38
CA GLY A 117 59.25 3.44 18.67
C GLY A 117 58.93 4.41 17.52
N LEU A 118 59.71 5.49 17.40
CA LEU A 118 59.65 6.40 16.26
C LEU A 118 60.99 6.36 15.51
N ALA A 119 60.95 5.94 14.25
CA ALA A 119 62.06 5.99 13.33
C ALA A 119 62.01 7.31 12.53
N THR A 120 63.13 8.02 12.44
CA THR A 120 63.25 9.26 11.68
C THR A 120 64.44 9.16 10.73
N TRP A 121 64.26 9.57 9.48
CA TRP A 121 65.34 9.62 8.48
C TRP A 121 65.10 10.72 7.44
N ARG A 122 66.10 11.01 6.59
CA ARG A 122 65.98 12.02 5.52
C ARG A 122 66.28 11.43 4.15
N ILE A 123 65.43 11.74 3.17
CA ILE A 123 65.59 11.35 1.75
C ILE A 123 65.20 12.54 0.88
N GLY A 124 66.06 12.92 -0.06
CA GLY A 124 65.74 13.97 -1.04
C GLY A 124 65.35 15.31 -0.40
N GLY A 125 65.91 15.66 0.76
CA GLY A 125 65.53 16.85 1.54
C GLY A 125 64.34 16.67 2.48
N LEU A 126 63.48 15.68 2.22
CA LEU A 126 62.29 15.35 3.01
C LEU A 126 62.65 14.61 4.29
N GLN A 127 62.08 15.04 5.42
CA GLN A 127 62.16 14.32 6.69
C GLN A 127 61.00 13.33 6.80
N CYS A 128 61.31 12.06 7.04
CA CYS A 128 60.35 11.00 7.29
C CYS A 128 60.36 10.66 8.79
N THR A 129 59.18 10.47 9.37
CA THR A 129 58.99 10.05 10.76
C THR A 129 57.91 8.97 10.79
N ALA A 130 58.28 7.76 11.19
CA ALA A 130 57.42 6.59 11.14
C ALA A 130 57.34 5.89 12.51
N PRO A 131 56.16 5.46 12.97
CA PRO A 131 56.09 4.50 14.07
C PRO A 131 56.70 3.16 13.64
N VAL A 132 57.39 2.48 14.54
CA VAL A 132 58.00 1.17 14.28
C VAL A 132 56.98 0.05 14.44
N LEU A 133 56.39 -0.06 15.63
CA LEU A 133 55.30 -0.99 15.91
C LEU A 133 53.99 -0.24 16.03
N LEU A 134 52.91 -0.91 15.66
CA LEU A 134 51.54 -0.41 15.68
C LEU A 134 50.66 -1.41 16.40
N ARG A 135 49.81 -0.92 17.30
CA ARG A 135 48.74 -1.72 17.90
C ARG A 135 47.42 -0.97 17.86
N PRO A 136 46.32 -1.56 17.37
CA PRO A 136 45.00 -0.94 17.38
C PRO A 136 44.60 -0.49 18.78
N LEU A 137 44.00 0.70 18.87
CA LEU A 137 43.53 1.28 20.12
C LEU A 137 42.13 1.86 19.94
N ALA A 138 41.20 1.50 20.82
CA ALA A 138 39.95 2.23 20.97
C ALA A 138 40.13 3.38 21.97
N ILE A 139 39.70 4.56 21.53
CA ILE A 139 39.57 5.76 22.36
C ILE A 139 38.10 6.15 22.41
N ARG A 140 37.59 6.41 23.61
CA ARG A 140 36.19 6.80 23.86
C ARG A 140 36.15 7.90 24.91
N ARG A 141 35.18 8.80 24.82
CA ARG A 141 34.92 9.81 25.86
C ARG A 141 34.19 9.13 27.02
N HIS A 142 34.62 9.40 28.25
CA HIS A 142 34.03 8.87 29.48
C HIS A 142 33.83 10.04 30.46
N HIS A 143 32.63 10.62 30.46
CA HIS A 143 32.30 11.89 31.14
C HIS A 143 33.24 13.04 30.70
N SER A 144 34.03 13.59 31.63
CA SER A 144 35.03 14.65 31.40
C SER A 144 36.44 14.11 31.10
N ASP A 145 36.60 12.79 30.97
CA ASP A 145 37.87 12.12 30.70
C ASP A 145 37.78 11.22 29.47
N PHE A 146 38.87 10.51 29.14
CA PHE A 146 38.92 9.59 28.00
C PHE A 146 39.35 8.20 28.45
N GLU A 147 38.66 7.18 27.95
CA GLU A 147 39.00 5.78 28.14
C GLU A 147 39.81 5.27 26.94
N LEU A 148 40.95 4.64 27.22
CA LEU A 148 41.82 4.04 26.22
C LEU A 148 41.91 2.53 26.44
N LYS A 149 41.78 1.76 25.35
CA LYS A 149 41.85 0.31 25.40
C LYS A 149 42.57 -0.25 24.16
N LEU A 150 43.66 -0.97 24.38
CA LEU A 150 44.39 -1.65 23.30
C LEU A 150 43.67 -2.92 22.86
N HIS A 151 43.73 -3.21 21.57
CA HIS A 151 43.13 -4.40 20.96
C HIS A 151 44.15 -5.12 20.07
N GLY A 152 43.94 -6.42 19.85
CA GLY A 152 44.80 -7.22 18.98
C GLY A 152 46.26 -7.28 19.42
N ALA A 153 47.11 -7.70 18.48
CA ALA A 153 48.55 -7.83 18.64
C ALA A 153 49.31 -6.62 18.04
N PHE A 154 50.59 -6.49 18.39
CA PHE A 154 51.49 -5.54 17.72
C PHE A 154 51.82 -6.02 16.31
N THR A 155 51.89 -5.07 15.38
CA THR A 155 52.31 -5.28 13.99
C THR A 155 53.43 -4.30 13.68
N VAL A 156 54.42 -4.69 12.87
CA VAL A 156 55.41 -3.74 12.36
C VAL A 156 54.74 -2.87 11.31
N ASN A 157 55.10 -1.58 11.29
CA ASN A 157 54.63 -0.65 10.29
C ASN A 157 55.04 -1.13 8.87
N PRO A 158 54.07 -1.50 8.01
CA PRO A 158 54.37 -2.08 6.71
C PRO A 158 55.04 -1.10 5.75
N GLU A 159 54.69 0.19 5.84
CA GLU A 159 55.28 1.21 4.97
C GLU A 159 56.72 1.52 5.40
N LEU A 160 57.05 1.41 6.69
CA LEU A 160 58.44 1.47 7.15
C LEU A 160 59.28 0.32 6.58
N VAL A 161 58.77 -0.92 6.63
CA VAL A 161 59.46 -2.09 6.04
C VAL A 161 59.67 -1.88 4.54
N ARG A 162 58.66 -1.36 3.84
CA ARG A 162 58.77 -1.04 2.42
C ARG A 162 59.78 0.07 2.14
N ALA A 163 59.82 1.12 2.96
CA ALA A 163 60.80 2.19 2.86
C ALA A 163 62.23 1.68 3.11
N LEU A 164 62.43 0.79 4.09
CA LEU A 164 63.72 0.14 4.36
C LEU A 164 64.20 -0.66 3.14
N ARG A 165 63.31 -1.43 2.51
CA ARG A 165 63.63 -2.20 1.31
C ARG A 165 63.91 -1.30 0.10
N THR A 166 63.06 -0.31 -0.13
CA THR A 166 63.07 0.50 -1.37
C THR A 166 64.15 1.58 -1.35
N HIS A 167 64.33 2.27 -0.21
CA HIS A 167 65.26 3.39 -0.11
C HIS A 167 66.65 2.98 0.35
N PHE A 168 66.75 1.89 1.13
CA PHE A 168 68.02 1.47 1.75
C PHE A 168 68.45 0.04 1.39
N GLY A 169 67.65 -0.71 0.63
CA GLY A 169 67.97 -2.09 0.26
C GLY A 169 67.94 -3.09 1.43
N ILE A 170 67.37 -2.71 2.57
CA ILE A 170 67.33 -3.54 3.79
C ILE A 170 66.03 -4.34 3.80
N ASP A 171 66.14 -5.68 3.76
CA ASP A 171 64.98 -6.56 3.87
C ASP A 171 64.70 -6.95 5.33
N VAL A 172 63.46 -6.80 5.76
CA VAL A 172 63.03 -7.03 7.14
C VAL A 172 61.77 -7.89 7.14
N ASP A 173 61.83 -9.04 7.81
CA ASP A 173 60.63 -9.81 8.12
C ASP A 173 59.86 -9.13 9.26
N GLY A 174 58.79 -8.42 8.89
CA GLY A 174 57.94 -7.71 9.84
C GLY A 174 57.26 -8.62 10.88
N ARG A 175 56.98 -9.90 10.57
CA ARG A 175 56.38 -10.84 11.54
C ARG A 175 57.42 -11.30 12.55
N ALA A 176 58.60 -11.69 12.08
CA ALA A 176 59.71 -12.06 12.97
C ALA A 176 60.09 -10.88 13.88
N LEU A 177 60.15 -9.68 13.33
CA LEU A 177 60.44 -8.47 14.10
C LEU A 177 59.32 -8.13 15.11
N ALA A 178 58.04 -8.28 14.76
CA ALA A 178 56.94 -8.11 15.71
C ALA A 178 56.99 -9.15 16.85
N ALA A 179 57.40 -10.38 16.56
CA ALA A 179 57.50 -11.45 17.57
C ALA A 179 58.54 -11.13 18.66
N LEU A 180 59.63 -10.42 18.32
CA LEU A 180 60.63 -9.94 19.28
C LEU A 180 60.06 -8.98 20.32
N ALA A 181 58.88 -8.39 20.07
CA ALA A 181 58.21 -7.51 21.02
C ALA A 181 57.57 -8.26 22.21
N TYR A 182 57.54 -9.59 22.17
CA TYR A 182 56.93 -10.44 23.20
C TYR A 182 57.98 -11.36 23.83
N ASP A 183 58.09 -11.34 25.16
CA ASP A 183 58.95 -12.21 25.94
C ASP A 183 58.14 -12.85 27.07
N ALA A 184 57.98 -14.17 27.06
CA ALA A 184 57.12 -14.93 27.99
C ALA A 184 55.69 -14.36 28.15
N GLY A 185 55.12 -13.79 27.09
CA GLY A 185 53.79 -13.17 27.10
C GLY A 185 53.76 -11.71 27.60
N VAL A 186 54.90 -11.15 28.01
CA VAL A 186 55.05 -9.74 28.41
C VAL A 186 55.54 -8.91 27.23
N PHE A 187 54.91 -7.76 26.99
CA PHE A 187 55.35 -6.83 25.95
C PHE A 187 56.63 -6.10 26.37
N LYS A 188 57.68 -6.21 25.55
CA LYS A 188 58.95 -5.50 25.69
C LYS A 188 59.33 -4.89 24.34
N PRO A 189 59.27 -3.55 24.16
CA PRO A 189 59.57 -2.93 22.86
C PRO A 189 61.07 -2.82 22.55
N GLN A 190 61.93 -2.94 23.57
CA GLN A 190 63.38 -2.70 23.45
C GLN A 190 64.09 -3.63 22.43
N PRO A 191 63.83 -4.95 22.40
CA PRO A 191 64.48 -5.85 21.44
C PRO A 191 64.19 -5.49 19.97
N VAL A 192 62.98 -5.02 19.67
CA VAL A 192 62.60 -4.57 18.32
C VAL A 192 63.39 -3.32 17.91
N ILE A 193 63.50 -2.37 18.84
CA ILE A 193 64.21 -1.11 18.61
C ILE A 193 65.70 -1.34 18.42
N ASP A 194 66.30 -2.19 19.25
CA ASP A 194 67.73 -2.50 19.18
C ASP A 194 68.05 -3.29 17.90
N HIS A 195 67.18 -4.20 17.48
CA HIS A 195 67.32 -4.90 16.21
C HIS A 195 67.29 -3.94 15.00
N LEU A 196 66.34 -2.99 14.97
CA LEU A 196 66.30 -2.00 13.90
C LEU A 196 67.52 -1.07 13.91
N ARG A 197 67.97 -0.61 15.09
CA ARG A 197 69.19 0.20 15.19
C ARG A 197 70.42 -0.54 14.65
N ALA A 198 70.54 -1.83 14.94
CA ALA A 198 71.62 -2.66 14.42
C ALA A 198 71.55 -2.76 12.88
N LEU A 199 70.35 -2.98 12.32
CA LEU A 199 70.14 -3.05 10.87
C LEU A 199 70.41 -1.72 10.15
N THR A 200 70.11 -0.59 10.79
CA THR A 200 70.26 0.75 10.19
C THR A 200 71.53 1.49 10.62
N THR A 201 72.50 0.81 11.23
CA THR A 201 73.74 1.43 11.73
C THR A 201 74.55 2.10 10.61
N SER A 202 74.47 1.58 9.37
CA SER A 202 75.14 2.13 8.19
C SER A 202 74.44 3.34 7.56
N VAL A 203 73.29 3.78 8.10
CA VAL A 203 72.49 4.88 7.55
C VAL A 203 72.57 6.10 8.47
N ASP A 204 73.44 7.05 8.14
CA ASP A 204 73.76 8.21 8.99
C ASP A 204 72.56 9.09 9.37
N THR A 205 71.52 9.14 8.53
CA THR A 205 70.32 9.95 8.79
C THR A 205 69.25 9.22 9.60
N PHE A 206 69.39 7.91 9.81
CA PHE A 206 68.34 7.07 10.38
C PHE A 206 68.48 6.91 11.90
N VAL A 207 67.45 7.33 12.64
CA VAL A 207 67.45 7.31 14.11
C VAL A 207 66.15 6.68 14.62
N VAL A 208 66.26 5.72 15.54
CA VAL A 208 65.09 5.12 16.23
C VAL A 208 65.05 5.55 17.69
N ARG A 209 63.96 6.18 18.12
CA ARG A 209 63.71 6.65 19.50
C ARG A 209 62.63 5.80 20.19
N PRO A 210 62.82 5.38 21.45
CA PRO A 210 61.84 4.55 22.18
C PRO A 210 60.68 5.39 22.75
N ARG A 211 59.83 5.94 21.86
CA ARG A 211 58.64 6.72 22.25
C ARG A 211 57.36 5.91 22.10
N LEU A 212 56.40 6.16 22.99
CA LEU A 212 55.04 5.61 22.95
C LEU A 212 54.08 6.74 22.63
N ILE A 213 53.35 6.63 21.52
CA ILE A 213 52.45 7.68 21.06
C ILE A 213 51.13 7.10 20.55
N VAL A 214 50.01 7.69 20.96
CA VAL A 214 48.69 7.34 20.45
C VAL A 214 48.25 8.42 19.47
N SER A 215 48.03 8.04 18.22
CA SER A 215 47.57 8.94 17.16
C SER A 215 46.87 8.16 16.05
N ALA A 216 46.43 8.87 15.00
CA ALA A 216 45.87 8.29 13.79
C ALA A 216 47.00 7.82 12.85
N PHE A 217 47.20 6.51 12.77
CA PHE A 217 48.24 5.86 11.96
C PHE A 217 47.62 4.96 10.89
N ALA A 218 47.58 5.47 9.66
CA ALA A 218 47.13 4.71 8.49
C ALA A 218 47.74 5.29 7.20
N ASP A 219 47.81 4.44 6.17
CA ASP A 219 48.14 4.82 4.80
C ASP A 219 47.03 4.28 3.90
N ILE A 220 46.41 5.17 3.13
CA ILE A 220 45.28 4.86 2.24
C ILE A 220 45.74 4.96 0.79
N GLY A 221 46.37 6.08 0.43
CA GLY A 221 46.81 6.34 -0.93
C GLY A 221 47.82 5.32 -1.45
N ALA A 222 48.82 4.90 -0.66
CA ALA A 222 49.85 4.00 -1.19
C ALA A 222 49.33 2.57 -1.48
N PRO A 223 48.54 1.92 -0.60
CA PRO A 223 47.89 0.65 -0.94
C PRO A 223 46.93 0.75 -2.13
N MET A 224 46.11 1.79 -2.22
CA MET A 224 45.16 1.96 -3.32
C MET A 224 45.87 2.25 -4.65
N ALA A 225 46.93 3.05 -4.66
CA ALA A 225 47.69 3.35 -5.87
C ALA A 225 48.38 2.10 -6.43
N ARG A 226 48.87 1.20 -5.55
CA ARG A 226 49.40 -0.11 -5.96
C ARG A 226 48.33 -1.01 -6.57
N ASP A 227 47.09 -0.89 -6.10
CA ASP A 227 45.96 -1.64 -6.66
C ASP A 227 45.49 -1.05 -8.00
N ALA A 228 45.61 0.26 -8.18
CA ALA A 228 45.20 1.02 -9.36
C ALA A 228 46.24 1.05 -10.49
N VAL A 229 47.25 0.15 -10.47
CA VAL A 229 48.25 0.07 -11.55
C VAL A 229 47.55 -0.22 -12.88
N ASP A 230 46.60 -1.15 -12.88
CA ASP A 230 45.77 -1.48 -14.03
C ASP A 230 44.33 -1.01 -13.85
N LEU A 231 43.96 0.02 -14.59
CA LEU A 231 42.60 0.59 -14.66
C LEU A 231 41.95 0.37 -16.04
N ASP A 232 42.47 -0.57 -16.84
CA ASP A 232 41.85 -0.91 -18.12
C ASP A 232 40.57 -1.73 -17.90
N HIS A 233 39.44 -1.03 -17.91
CA HIS A 233 38.13 -1.64 -17.64
C HIS A 233 37.02 -0.91 -18.40
N PRO A 234 36.04 -1.62 -19.00
CA PRO A 234 35.02 -0.98 -19.85
C PRO A 234 34.29 0.20 -19.21
N PHE A 235 33.92 0.10 -17.93
CA PHE A 235 33.26 1.21 -17.23
C PHE A 235 34.18 2.43 -17.03
N LEU A 236 35.45 2.21 -16.68
CA LEU A 236 36.42 3.29 -16.48
C LEU A 236 36.78 3.94 -17.83
N ASN A 237 36.89 3.13 -18.88
CA ASN A 237 37.16 3.58 -20.24
C ASN A 237 36.00 4.39 -20.82
N ALA A 238 34.75 3.91 -20.62
CA ALA A 238 33.55 4.62 -21.02
C ALA A 238 33.43 5.99 -20.33
N LEU A 239 33.75 6.06 -19.03
CA LEU A 239 33.81 7.32 -18.28
C LEU A 239 34.92 8.26 -18.78
N ALA A 240 36.01 7.71 -19.30
CA ALA A 240 37.10 8.46 -19.92
C ALA A 240 36.87 8.78 -21.40
N GLY A 241 35.68 8.48 -21.96
CA GLY A 241 35.30 8.85 -23.32
C GLY A 241 35.65 7.83 -24.41
N HIS A 242 36.02 6.60 -24.06
CA HIS A 242 36.23 5.53 -25.04
C HIS A 242 34.90 5.11 -25.69
N VAL A 243 34.79 5.23 -27.01
CA VAL A 243 33.54 5.11 -27.76
C VAL A 243 32.97 3.69 -27.68
N ASP A 244 33.76 2.66 -28.01
CA ASP A 244 33.28 1.27 -28.06
C ASP A 244 32.86 0.75 -26.69
N ASP A 245 33.62 1.10 -25.64
CA ASP A 245 33.25 0.74 -24.26
C ASP A 245 32.01 1.50 -23.81
N ARG A 246 31.88 2.78 -24.20
CA ARG A 246 30.68 3.56 -23.92
C ARG A 246 29.46 2.96 -24.61
N GLU A 247 29.56 2.58 -25.88
CA GLU A 247 28.48 1.87 -26.58
C GLU A 247 28.13 0.57 -25.85
N THR A 248 29.13 -0.24 -25.48
CA THR A 248 28.95 -1.52 -24.76
C THR A 248 28.25 -1.36 -23.41
N VAL A 249 28.62 -0.34 -22.64
CA VAL A 249 28.05 -0.08 -21.30
C VAL A 249 26.67 0.59 -21.40
N THR A 250 26.41 1.40 -22.43
CA THR A 250 25.15 2.14 -22.62
C THR A 250 24.09 1.36 -23.41
N ILE A 251 24.38 0.12 -23.85
CA ILE A 251 23.41 -0.74 -24.54
C ILE A 251 22.12 -0.82 -23.74
N ARG A 252 21.04 -0.23 -24.27
CA ARG A 252 19.72 -0.31 -23.67
C ARG A 252 19.18 -1.72 -23.82
N ARG A 253 18.97 -2.38 -22.69
CA ARG A 253 18.30 -3.68 -22.61
C ARG A 253 16.86 -3.45 -22.14
N GLU A 254 15.93 -4.17 -22.76
CA GLU A 254 14.53 -4.10 -22.36
C GLU A 254 14.38 -4.59 -20.90
N PRO A 255 13.66 -3.85 -20.03
CA PRO A 255 13.46 -4.28 -18.66
C PRO A 255 12.75 -5.65 -18.61
N PRO A 256 13.20 -6.58 -17.76
CA PRO A 256 12.52 -7.87 -17.61
C PRO A 256 11.11 -7.65 -17.06
N ALA A 257 10.14 -8.43 -17.56
CA ALA A 257 8.78 -8.41 -17.05
C ALA A 257 8.76 -8.90 -15.60
N VAL A 258 8.23 -8.08 -14.69
CA VAL A 258 8.06 -8.43 -13.27
C VAL A 258 6.75 -9.19 -13.12
N ILE A 259 6.83 -10.43 -12.66
CA ILE A 259 5.64 -11.24 -12.33
C ILE A 259 5.17 -10.85 -10.94
N SER A 260 3.89 -10.51 -10.80
CA SER A 260 3.25 -10.20 -9.52
C SER A 260 3.52 -11.30 -8.48
N PRO A 261 3.78 -10.97 -7.20
CA PRO A 261 3.90 -11.97 -6.13
C PRO A 261 2.71 -12.94 -6.08
N ASP A 262 1.53 -12.48 -6.48
CA ASP A 262 0.29 -13.25 -6.50
C ASP A 262 0.25 -14.34 -7.59
N ASP A 263 1.04 -14.16 -8.65
CA ASP A 263 1.18 -15.08 -9.80
C ASP A 263 2.45 -15.92 -9.73
N ARG A 264 3.38 -15.55 -8.83
CA ARG A 264 4.70 -16.17 -8.73
C ARG A 264 4.61 -17.54 -8.03
N PRO A 265 5.18 -18.60 -8.61
CA PRO A 265 5.34 -19.88 -7.91
C PRO A 265 6.15 -19.72 -6.62
N PRO A 266 5.77 -20.36 -5.49
CA PRO A 266 6.48 -20.23 -4.21
C PRO A 266 8.00 -20.47 -4.30
N ALA A 267 8.43 -21.46 -5.09
CA ALA A 267 9.86 -21.78 -5.28
C ALA A 267 10.69 -20.64 -5.92
N SER A 268 10.04 -19.70 -6.59
CA SER A 268 10.66 -18.51 -7.19
C SER A 268 10.48 -17.24 -6.36
N ASP A 269 9.60 -17.25 -5.36
CA ASP A 269 9.34 -16.13 -4.44
C ASP A 269 10.34 -16.16 -3.27
N THR A 270 11.63 -15.99 -3.58
CA THR A 270 12.71 -16.17 -2.60
C THR A 270 13.36 -14.87 -2.16
N LEU A 271 12.58 -13.80 -2.08
CA LEU A 271 13.05 -12.55 -1.49
C LEU A 271 13.40 -12.78 -0.02
N LEU A 272 14.56 -12.26 0.39
CA LEU A 272 15.07 -12.43 1.75
C LEU A 272 14.35 -11.53 2.75
N LEU A 273 13.88 -10.38 2.27
CA LEU A 273 13.14 -9.39 3.02
C LEU A 273 12.01 -8.85 2.12
N ASP A 274 10.96 -8.30 2.72
CA ASP A 274 9.84 -7.72 1.97
C ASP A 274 10.29 -6.61 1.01
N ALA A 275 9.67 -6.53 -0.17
CA ALA A 275 9.93 -5.52 -1.18
C ALA A 275 8.62 -5.06 -1.82
N ASP A 276 8.56 -3.78 -2.18
CA ASP A 276 7.48 -3.24 -3.03
C ASP A 276 7.76 -3.46 -4.53
N GLY A 277 6.82 -3.04 -5.37
CA GLY A 277 6.94 -3.18 -6.83
C GLY A 277 8.13 -2.42 -7.45
N GLU A 278 8.53 -1.27 -6.89
CA GLU A 278 9.68 -0.48 -7.39
C GLU A 278 10.99 -1.23 -7.11
N GLN A 279 11.13 -1.74 -5.89
CA GLN A 279 12.26 -2.55 -5.48
C GLN A 279 12.31 -3.86 -6.27
N GLU A 280 11.19 -4.55 -6.47
CA GLU A 280 11.15 -5.77 -7.30
C GLU A 280 11.56 -5.52 -8.75
N ALA A 281 11.18 -4.38 -9.34
CA ALA A 281 11.61 -4.00 -10.68
C ALA A 281 13.13 -3.78 -10.78
N VAL A 282 13.74 -3.17 -9.75
CA VAL A 282 15.19 -3.03 -9.62
C VAL A 282 15.86 -4.41 -9.49
N LEU A 283 15.33 -5.27 -8.63
CA LEU A 283 15.85 -6.62 -8.39
C LEU A 283 15.82 -7.48 -9.66
N ALA A 284 14.72 -7.43 -10.43
CA ALA A 284 14.60 -8.14 -11.69
C ALA A 284 15.68 -7.73 -12.70
N ARG A 285 15.99 -6.43 -12.80
CA ARG A 285 17.09 -5.92 -13.65
C ARG A 285 18.46 -6.40 -13.19
N ILE A 286 18.71 -6.38 -11.87
CA ILE A 286 19.97 -6.87 -11.29
C ILE A 286 20.15 -8.35 -11.61
N ALA A 287 19.11 -9.16 -11.39
CA ALA A 287 19.12 -10.60 -11.69
C ALA A 287 19.34 -10.89 -13.18
N ALA A 288 18.77 -10.07 -14.08
CA ALA A 288 19.00 -10.16 -15.52
C ALA A 288 20.42 -9.71 -15.96
N GLY A 289 21.28 -9.27 -15.05
CA GLY A 289 22.65 -8.88 -15.35
C GLY A 289 22.78 -7.46 -15.92
N HIS A 290 21.79 -6.59 -15.69
CA HIS A 290 21.84 -5.19 -16.13
C HIS A 290 22.65 -4.35 -15.14
N SER A 291 23.59 -3.55 -15.64
CA SER A 291 24.21 -2.50 -14.83
C SER A 291 23.28 -1.29 -14.78
N LEU A 292 23.09 -0.70 -13.60
CA LEU A 292 22.12 0.37 -13.38
C LEU A 292 22.50 1.26 -12.19
N ALA A 293 22.01 2.48 -12.22
CA ALA A 293 22.01 3.39 -11.08
C ALA A 293 20.65 3.37 -10.39
N VAL A 294 20.64 3.33 -9.06
CA VAL A 294 19.43 3.31 -8.24
C VAL A 294 19.44 4.54 -7.33
N HIS A 295 18.61 5.53 -7.67
CA HIS A 295 18.41 6.71 -6.84
C HIS A 295 17.53 6.32 -5.66
N THR A 296 18.10 6.32 -4.46
CA THR A 296 17.39 5.93 -3.24
C THR A 296 17.01 7.14 -2.43
N LEU A 297 15.77 7.63 -2.59
CA LEU A 297 15.30 8.76 -1.78
C LEU A 297 15.25 8.36 -0.29
N PRO A 298 15.28 9.33 0.65
CA PRO A 298 15.35 9.04 2.07
C PRO A 298 14.21 8.14 2.57
N GLY A 299 14.58 6.96 3.11
CA GLY A 299 13.62 6.04 3.73
C GLY A 299 13.00 5.01 2.79
N THR A 300 13.43 4.94 1.54
CA THR A 300 12.87 4.04 0.50
C THR A 300 13.39 2.61 0.54
N GLY A 301 14.23 2.29 1.52
CA GLY A 301 14.70 0.92 1.74
C GLY A 301 15.89 0.49 0.88
N GLY A 302 16.77 1.39 0.41
CA GLY A 302 17.94 1.01 -0.40
C GLY A 302 18.76 -0.17 0.14
N THR A 303 19.06 -0.22 1.45
CA THR A 303 19.74 -1.37 2.09
C THR A 303 18.93 -2.67 2.01
N GLN A 304 17.60 -2.58 2.09
CA GLN A 304 16.68 -3.71 1.90
C GLN A 304 16.83 -4.29 0.49
N THR A 305 16.80 -3.43 -0.52
CA THR A 305 16.97 -3.79 -1.92
C THR A 305 18.32 -4.44 -2.16
N VAL A 306 19.41 -3.90 -1.57
CA VAL A 306 20.74 -4.52 -1.64
C VAL A 306 20.75 -5.95 -1.07
N ILE A 307 20.08 -6.19 0.07
CA ILE A 307 20.04 -7.52 0.69
C ILE A 307 19.23 -8.51 -0.17
N ASN A 308 18.11 -8.08 -0.73
CA ASN A 308 17.34 -8.91 -1.65
C ASN A 308 18.12 -9.24 -2.92
N ALA A 309 18.86 -8.27 -3.47
CA ALA A 309 19.74 -8.49 -4.62
C ALA A 309 20.82 -9.52 -4.29
N VAL A 310 21.48 -9.39 -3.13
CA VAL A 310 22.45 -10.37 -2.64
C VAL A 310 21.85 -11.76 -2.54
N GLY A 311 20.66 -11.89 -1.96
CA GLY A 311 19.98 -13.18 -1.83
C GLY A 311 19.78 -13.89 -3.16
N GLN A 312 19.29 -13.16 -4.16
CA GLN A 312 19.05 -13.70 -5.50
C GLN A 312 20.36 -14.03 -6.24
N LEU A 313 21.36 -13.14 -6.17
CA LEU A 313 22.66 -13.35 -6.80
C LEU A 313 23.42 -14.54 -6.19
N VAL A 314 23.40 -14.68 -4.86
CA VAL A 314 24.04 -15.81 -4.17
C VAL A 314 23.31 -17.13 -4.49
N LYS A 315 21.98 -17.11 -4.56
CA LYS A 315 21.19 -18.29 -4.97
C LYS A 315 21.60 -18.78 -6.37
N ASP A 316 21.93 -17.86 -7.27
CA ASP A 316 22.45 -18.13 -8.62
C ASP A 316 23.96 -18.49 -8.64
N GLY A 317 24.64 -18.55 -7.50
CA GLY A 317 26.07 -18.85 -7.39
C GLY A 317 27.01 -17.70 -7.80
N ARG A 318 26.51 -16.46 -7.86
CA ARG A 318 27.29 -15.26 -8.21
C ARG A 318 28.03 -14.70 -7.01
N ARG A 319 29.24 -14.18 -7.24
CA ARG A 319 30.04 -13.47 -6.24
C ARG A 319 29.71 -11.98 -6.23
N VAL A 320 29.50 -11.43 -5.04
CA VAL A 320 29.09 -10.03 -4.85
C VAL A 320 30.09 -9.30 -3.97
N LEU A 321 30.53 -8.12 -4.40
CA LEU A 321 31.28 -7.18 -3.55
C LEU A 321 30.38 -5.97 -3.27
N ILE A 322 30.14 -5.68 -2.00
CA ILE A 322 29.43 -4.49 -1.56
C ILE A 322 30.45 -3.51 -1.00
N VAL A 323 30.48 -2.32 -1.59
CA VAL A 323 31.36 -1.23 -1.19
C VAL A 323 30.55 -0.06 -0.67
N SER A 324 30.93 0.46 0.49
CA SER A 324 30.40 1.70 1.04
C SER A 324 31.44 2.37 1.93
N ALA A 325 31.59 3.68 1.81
CA ALA A 325 32.43 4.45 2.73
C ALA A 325 31.81 4.55 4.13
N ARG A 326 30.50 4.31 4.29
CA ARG A 326 29.80 4.41 5.57
C ARG A 326 29.82 3.11 6.33
N ARG A 327 30.36 3.14 7.55
CA ARG A 327 30.39 1.95 8.43
C ARG A 327 28.98 1.48 8.80
N SER A 328 28.04 2.41 9.00
CA SER A 328 26.65 2.10 9.34
C SER A 328 25.94 1.31 8.23
N THR A 329 26.22 1.59 6.95
CA THR A 329 25.68 0.83 5.83
C THR A 329 26.18 -0.61 5.83
N LEU A 330 27.50 -0.82 5.94
CA LEU A 330 28.11 -2.16 5.95
C LEU A 330 27.64 -3.00 7.15
N GLU A 331 27.63 -2.42 8.35
CA GLU A 331 27.12 -3.09 9.55
C GLU A 331 25.60 -3.31 9.48
N GLY A 332 24.85 -2.40 8.85
CA GLY A 332 23.42 -2.54 8.60
C GLY A 332 23.11 -3.75 7.71
N VAL A 333 23.89 -3.97 6.65
CA VAL A 333 23.80 -5.17 5.80
C VAL A 333 24.11 -6.42 6.63
N ARG A 334 25.22 -6.41 7.38
CA ARG A 334 25.64 -7.54 8.23
C ARG A 334 24.57 -7.90 9.27
N HIS A 335 24.01 -6.89 9.94
CA HIS A 335 23.01 -7.06 10.98
C HIS A 335 21.70 -7.64 10.43
N ARG A 336 21.20 -7.12 9.30
CA ARG A 336 19.98 -7.62 8.67
C ARG A 336 20.13 -9.05 8.15
N LEU A 337 21.26 -9.37 7.53
CA LEU A 337 21.57 -10.75 7.13
C LEU A 337 21.60 -11.71 8.32
N ALA A 338 22.19 -11.29 9.44
CA ALA A 338 22.17 -12.08 10.68
C ALA A 338 20.74 -12.27 11.23
N GLY A 339 19.90 -11.23 11.16
CA GLY A 339 18.51 -11.25 11.60
C GLY A 339 17.62 -12.25 10.87
N ILE A 340 17.97 -12.62 9.63
CA ILE A 340 17.26 -13.62 8.82
C ILE A 340 17.99 -14.97 8.75
N GLY A 341 18.91 -15.25 9.69
CA GLY A 341 19.61 -16.53 9.79
C GLY A 341 20.80 -16.71 8.83
N LEU A 342 21.18 -15.66 8.09
CA LEU A 342 22.31 -15.66 7.15
C LEU A 342 23.58 -15.02 7.75
N GLY A 343 23.78 -15.20 9.06
CA GLY A 343 24.98 -14.74 9.76
C GLY A 343 26.26 -15.34 9.15
N GLY A 344 27.25 -14.48 8.84
CA GLY A 344 28.48 -14.92 8.19
C GLY A 344 28.35 -15.20 6.69
N LEU A 345 27.22 -14.86 6.03
CA LEU A 345 27.13 -14.87 4.57
C LEU A 345 28.09 -13.87 3.92
N ALA A 346 28.28 -12.71 4.57
CA ALA A 346 29.12 -11.63 4.10
C ALA A 346 30.37 -11.48 4.99
N VAL A 347 31.54 -11.52 4.37
CA VAL A 347 32.85 -11.41 5.03
C VAL A 347 33.47 -10.04 4.80
N SER A 348 34.29 -9.55 5.72
CA SER A 348 35.11 -8.35 5.50
C SER A 348 36.61 -8.66 5.56
N PRO A 349 37.47 -7.91 4.85
CA PRO A 349 38.93 -8.11 4.92
C PRO A 349 39.48 -8.01 6.34
N ARG A 350 38.92 -7.11 7.16
CA ARG A 350 39.37 -6.86 8.55
C ARG A 350 39.04 -7.97 9.52
N ASP A 351 37.89 -8.61 9.35
CA ASP A 351 37.38 -9.66 10.26
C ASP A 351 37.31 -11.04 9.59
N LEU A 352 38.09 -11.25 8.51
CA LEU A 352 37.95 -12.38 7.59
C LEU A 352 37.95 -13.74 8.32
N GLN A 353 38.92 -13.99 9.19
CA GLN A 353 38.99 -15.25 9.95
C GLN A 353 37.74 -15.49 10.80
N ARG A 354 37.26 -14.46 11.52
CA ARG A 354 36.07 -14.53 12.36
C ARG A 354 34.82 -14.77 11.53
N ASP A 355 34.70 -14.06 10.41
CA ASP A 355 33.56 -14.16 9.51
C ASP A 355 33.50 -15.53 8.83
N LEU A 356 34.63 -16.09 8.39
CA LEU A 356 34.71 -17.45 7.84
C LEU A 356 34.36 -18.53 8.86
N ILE A 357 34.83 -18.41 10.11
CA ILE A 357 34.45 -19.34 11.19
C ILE A 357 32.93 -19.29 11.42
N ARG A 358 32.32 -18.10 11.38
CA ARG A 358 30.86 -17.95 11.45
C ARG A 358 30.16 -18.57 10.24
N ALA A 359 30.69 -18.39 9.04
CA ALA A 359 30.15 -18.97 7.80
C ALA A 359 30.15 -20.50 7.86
N ILE A 360 31.26 -21.12 8.29
CA ILE A 360 31.36 -22.56 8.52
C ILE A 360 30.34 -22.99 9.58
N GLY A 361 30.29 -22.29 10.73
CA GLY A 361 29.34 -22.58 11.79
C GLY A 361 27.87 -22.50 11.35
N ARG A 362 27.53 -21.59 10.43
CA ARG A 362 26.20 -21.49 9.82
C ARG A 362 25.93 -22.69 8.91
N ASN A 363 26.87 -23.03 8.01
CA ASN A 363 26.72 -24.14 7.08
C ASN A 363 26.59 -25.49 7.81
N GLU A 364 27.37 -25.74 8.86
CA GLU A 364 27.32 -27.00 9.63
C GLU A 364 26.03 -27.16 10.44
N LYS A 365 25.37 -26.06 10.82
CA LYS A 365 24.14 -26.06 11.63
C LYS A 365 22.86 -25.93 10.81
N ALA A 366 22.94 -25.61 9.52
CA ALA A 366 21.75 -25.35 8.73
C ALA A 366 21.00 -26.65 8.41
N GLU A 367 19.70 -26.65 8.66
CA GLU A 367 18.79 -27.74 8.34
C GLU A 367 17.86 -27.33 7.19
N GLN A 368 17.43 -28.30 6.38
CA GLN A 368 16.48 -28.05 5.29
C GLN A 368 15.08 -27.80 5.88
N PRO A 369 14.50 -26.59 5.73
CA PRO A 369 13.15 -26.31 6.21
C PRO A 369 12.11 -27.10 5.41
N LYS A 370 11.06 -27.60 6.09
CA LYS A 370 9.90 -28.24 5.45
C LYS A 370 8.86 -27.17 5.13
N VAL A 371 8.80 -26.72 3.87
CA VAL A 371 7.93 -25.63 3.42
C VAL A 371 6.76 -26.10 2.52
N SER A 372 6.69 -27.38 2.15
CA SER A 372 5.67 -27.89 1.22
C SER A 372 4.24 -27.54 1.64
N ASP A 373 3.90 -27.75 2.92
CA ASP A 373 2.55 -27.52 3.42
C ASP A 373 2.21 -26.02 3.45
N ILE A 374 3.23 -25.17 3.69
CA ILE A 374 3.12 -23.71 3.69
C ILE A 374 2.92 -23.23 2.25
N ASP A 375 3.72 -23.71 1.31
CA ASP A 375 3.65 -23.34 -0.10
C ASP A 375 2.31 -23.79 -0.73
N ASP A 376 1.85 -25.00 -0.42
CA ASP A 376 0.55 -25.51 -0.87
C ASP A 376 -0.61 -24.68 -0.28
N ALA A 377 -0.52 -24.29 0.98
CA ALA A 377 -1.49 -23.38 1.60
C ALA A 377 -1.47 -21.99 0.96
N LEU A 378 -0.28 -21.47 0.66
CA LEU A 378 -0.09 -20.16 0.04
C LEU A 378 -0.74 -20.11 -1.34
N VAL A 379 -0.49 -21.12 -2.18
CA VAL A 379 -1.09 -21.20 -3.53
C VAL A 379 -2.61 -21.29 -3.45
N ARG A 380 -3.17 -22.11 -2.56
CA ARG A 380 -4.62 -22.21 -2.37
C ARG A 380 -5.23 -20.88 -1.92
N LEU A 381 -4.65 -20.24 -0.91
CA LEU A 381 -5.14 -18.97 -0.37
C LEU A 381 -5.02 -17.83 -1.37
N ARG A 382 -3.91 -17.73 -2.11
CA ARG A 382 -3.74 -16.79 -3.23
C ARG A 382 -4.84 -17.00 -4.28
N GLY A 383 -5.08 -18.23 -4.70
CA GLY A 383 -6.14 -18.54 -5.67
C GLY A 383 -7.51 -18.05 -5.23
N VAL A 384 -7.96 -18.45 -4.04
CA VAL A 384 -9.30 -18.09 -3.53
C VAL A 384 -9.47 -16.58 -3.34
N LEU A 385 -8.48 -15.90 -2.76
CA LEU A 385 -8.57 -14.46 -2.51
C LEU A 385 -8.51 -13.64 -3.81
N ARG A 386 -7.72 -14.09 -4.79
CA ARG A 386 -7.69 -13.46 -6.13
C ARG A 386 -9.01 -13.67 -6.87
N ASP A 387 -9.56 -14.86 -6.82
CA ASP A 387 -10.86 -15.16 -7.42
C ASP A 387 -11.95 -14.27 -6.81
N TYR A 388 -11.96 -14.11 -5.48
CA TYR A 388 -12.87 -13.18 -4.79
C TYR A 388 -12.69 -11.73 -5.24
N ARG A 389 -11.46 -11.19 -5.18
CA ARG A 389 -11.18 -9.81 -5.62
C ARG A 389 -11.52 -9.57 -7.10
N GLY A 390 -11.24 -10.56 -7.93
CA GLY A 390 -11.61 -10.57 -9.35
C GLY A 390 -13.12 -10.55 -9.53
N ALA A 391 -13.87 -11.38 -8.80
CA ALA A 391 -15.32 -11.43 -8.89
C ALA A 391 -16.01 -10.14 -8.40
N VAL A 392 -15.43 -9.45 -7.40
CA VAL A 392 -15.95 -8.16 -6.91
C VAL A 392 -15.84 -7.05 -7.99
N THR A 393 -14.81 -7.09 -8.83
CA THR A 393 -14.47 -5.99 -9.75
C THR A 393 -14.73 -6.27 -11.22
N ARG A 394 -14.78 -7.55 -11.60
CA ARG A 394 -14.99 -7.96 -12.98
C ARG A 394 -16.38 -7.52 -13.44
N VAL A 395 -16.41 -6.78 -14.55
CA VAL A 395 -17.65 -6.39 -15.22
C VAL A 395 -18.30 -7.65 -15.81
N HIS A 396 -19.54 -7.93 -15.44
CA HIS A 396 -20.28 -9.06 -15.98
C HIS A 396 -20.65 -8.77 -17.45
N PRO A 397 -20.27 -9.63 -18.41
CA PRO A 397 -20.38 -9.32 -19.85
C PRO A 397 -21.81 -9.07 -20.31
N ALA A 398 -22.80 -9.77 -19.74
CA ALA A 398 -24.20 -9.62 -20.11
C ALA A 398 -24.89 -8.41 -19.44
N LEU A 399 -24.44 -8.01 -18.25
CA LEU A 399 -25.07 -6.92 -17.47
C LEU A 399 -24.34 -5.58 -17.63
N GLY A 400 -23.07 -5.61 -18.04
CA GLY A 400 -22.24 -4.41 -18.21
C GLY A 400 -21.86 -3.70 -16.91
N VAL A 401 -22.02 -4.37 -15.76
CA VAL A 401 -21.71 -3.82 -14.41
C VAL A 401 -20.91 -4.83 -13.60
N SER A 402 -20.07 -4.35 -12.67
CA SER A 402 -19.38 -5.19 -11.69
C SER A 402 -20.20 -5.33 -10.41
N MET A 403 -19.83 -6.32 -9.57
CA MET A 403 -20.40 -6.49 -8.24
C MET A 403 -20.22 -5.23 -7.37
N LEU A 404 -19.05 -4.58 -7.47
CA LEU A 404 -18.79 -3.33 -6.76
C LEU A 404 -19.66 -2.16 -7.24
N ASP A 405 -19.93 -2.06 -8.55
CA ASP A 405 -20.84 -1.04 -9.09
C ASP A 405 -22.27 -1.22 -8.57
N ILE A 406 -22.70 -2.47 -8.43
CA ILE A 406 -24.01 -2.81 -7.86
C ILE A 406 -24.11 -2.32 -6.41
N LEU A 407 -23.13 -2.63 -5.56
CA LEU A 407 -23.12 -2.21 -4.16
C LEU A 407 -23.08 -0.67 -4.02
N ARG A 408 -22.24 0.00 -4.79
CA ARG A 408 -22.15 1.47 -4.83
C ARG A 408 -23.49 2.10 -5.18
N ARG A 409 -24.13 1.60 -6.23
CA ARG A 409 -25.37 2.20 -6.73
C ARG A 409 -26.55 1.93 -5.80
N LEU A 410 -26.61 0.73 -5.21
CA LEU A 410 -27.61 0.42 -4.18
C LEU A 410 -27.44 1.30 -2.94
N SER A 411 -26.21 1.49 -2.47
CA SER A 411 -25.90 2.40 -1.35
C SER A 411 -26.36 3.84 -1.63
N VAL A 412 -26.11 4.38 -2.82
CA VAL A 412 -26.61 5.71 -3.20
C VAL A 412 -28.14 5.78 -3.16
N LEU A 413 -28.82 4.76 -3.71
CA LEU A 413 -30.29 4.73 -3.77
C LEU A 413 -30.93 4.64 -2.38
N THR A 414 -30.33 3.93 -1.43
CA THR A 414 -30.86 3.78 -0.07
C THR A 414 -30.60 5.01 0.81
N THR A 415 -29.61 5.83 0.48
CA THR A 415 -29.23 7.01 1.29
C THR A 415 -29.97 8.29 0.85
N GLN A 416 -30.63 8.30 -0.31
CA GLN A 416 -31.39 9.45 -0.82
C GLN A 416 -32.81 9.52 -0.24
N GLY A 417 -33.00 10.23 0.88
CA GLY A 417 -34.33 10.60 1.38
C GLY A 417 -35.25 9.42 1.74
N THR A 418 -36.48 9.38 1.20
CA THR A 418 -37.35 8.19 1.32
C THR A 418 -36.89 7.14 0.31
N GLY A 419 -36.08 6.19 0.78
CA GLY A 419 -35.50 5.14 -0.05
C GLY A 419 -36.56 4.31 -0.81
N PRO A 420 -36.18 3.68 -1.94
CA PRO A 420 -37.05 2.78 -2.68
C PRO A 420 -37.53 1.63 -1.80
N GLU A 421 -38.81 1.25 -1.90
CA GLU A 421 -39.37 0.16 -1.08
C GLU A 421 -39.79 -1.06 -1.93
N THR A 422 -39.45 -1.08 -3.23
CA THR A 422 -39.89 -2.17 -4.12
C THR A 422 -39.27 -3.52 -3.74
N THR A 423 -40.13 -4.53 -3.75
CA THR A 423 -39.82 -5.93 -3.48
C THR A 423 -39.70 -6.76 -4.75
N THR A 424 -40.12 -6.22 -5.90
CA THR A 424 -39.98 -6.87 -7.22
C THR A 424 -38.54 -7.31 -7.50
N ARG A 425 -38.41 -8.56 -7.98
CA ARG A 425 -37.14 -9.13 -8.48
C ARG A 425 -37.29 -9.63 -9.90
N PHE A 426 -36.35 -9.25 -10.76
CA PHE A 426 -36.31 -9.61 -12.17
C PHE A 426 -35.54 -10.92 -12.38
N ASP A 427 -35.96 -11.68 -13.40
CA ASP A 427 -35.21 -12.83 -13.87
C ASP A 427 -33.98 -12.41 -14.70
N ALA A 428 -33.09 -13.37 -15.00
CA ALA A 428 -31.87 -13.11 -15.75
C ALA A 428 -32.14 -12.50 -17.13
N THR A 429 -33.18 -12.96 -17.83
CA THR A 429 -33.49 -12.50 -19.19
C THR A 429 -33.98 -11.05 -19.22
N THR A 430 -34.67 -10.63 -18.16
CA THR A 430 -35.18 -9.27 -17.96
C THR A 430 -34.04 -8.34 -17.57
N LEU A 431 -33.15 -8.80 -16.68
CA LEU A 431 -31.93 -8.07 -16.30
C LEU A 431 -31.06 -7.74 -17.53
N GLU A 432 -30.80 -8.73 -18.39
CA GLU A 432 -30.01 -8.57 -19.61
C GLU A 432 -30.68 -7.62 -20.63
N ARG A 433 -31.99 -7.75 -20.83
CA ARG A 433 -32.76 -6.86 -21.71
C ARG A 433 -32.70 -5.41 -21.23
N LEU A 434 -32.81 -5.20 -19.93
CA LEU A 434 -32.80 -3.86 -19.34
C LEU A 434 -31.40 -3.27 -19.26
N ALA A 435 -30.32 -4.07 -19.22
CA ALA A 435 -28.96 -3.63 -18.96
C ALA A 435 -28.53 -2.37 -19.73
N ARG A 436 -28.89 -2.26 -21.02
CA ARG A 436 -28.59 -1.10 -21.89
C ARG A 436 -29.74 -0.11 -22.09
N GLY A 437 -30.93 -0.42 -21.58
CA GLY A 437 -32.19 0.32 -21.83
C GLY A 437 -32.85 0.92 -20.58
N ARG A 438 -32.19 0.91 -19.41
CA ARG A 438 -32.78 1.36 -18.14
C ARG A 438 -33.27 2.80 -18.16
N GLY A 439 -32.52 3.71 -18.77
CA GLY A 439 -32.92 5.13 -18.88
C GLY A 439 -34.21 5.32 -19.68
N ASP A 440 -34.36 4.60 -20.80
CA ASP A 440 -35.59 4.62 -21.60
C ASP A 440 -36.77 3.99 -20.84
N ALA A 441 -36.53 2.86 -20.16
CA ALA A 441 -37.54 2.22 -19.32
C ALA A 441 -38.00 3.13 -18.16
N ALA A 442 -37.08 3.84 -17.50
CA ALA A 442 -37.39 4.80 -16.45
C ALA A 442 -38.21 5.99 -16.98
N ALA A 443 -37.86 6.54 -18.16
CA ALA A 443 -38.61 7.60 -18.80
C ALA A 443 -40.04 7.15 -19.19
N LYS A 444 -40.19 5.92 -19.68
CA LYS A 444 -41.50 5.33 -19.98
C LYS A 444 -42.33 5.09 -18.72
N LEU A 445 -41.73 4.63 -17.63
CA LEU A 445 -42.39 4.51 -16.32
C LEU A 445 -42.86 5.87 -15.77
N ALA A 446 -42.01 6.91 -15.85
CA ALA A 446 -42.38 8.27 -15.46
C ALA A 446 -43.53 8.80 -16.31
N THR A 447 -43.50 8.55 -17.62
CA THR A 447 -44.60 8.90 -18.53
C THR A 447 -45.89 8.17 -18.14
N ALA A 448 -45.82 6.86 -17.83
CA ALA A 448 -46.97 6.10 -17.35
C ALA A 448 -47.53 6.67 -16.03
N ALA A 449 -46.67 7.04 -15.07
CA ALA A 449 -47.07 7.67 -13.82
C ALA A 449 -47.79 9.01 -14.05
N ARG A 450 -47.25 9.85 -14.94
CA ARG A 450 -47.83 11.14 -15.32
C ARG A 450 -49.22 11.00 -15.92
N LEU A 451 -49.42 9.97 -16.74
CA LEU A 451 -50.71 9.61 -17.34
C LEU A 451 -51.67 8.96 -16.33
N GLY A 452 -51.28 8.78 -15.06
CA GLY A 452 -52.14 8.28 -13.99
C GLY A 452 -52.20 6.76 -13.85
N GLU A 453 -51.24 6.02 -14.44
CA GLU A 453 -51.19 4.54 -14.37
C GLU A 453 -51.15 3.99 -12.94
N PHE A 454 -50.52 4.72 -12.01
CA PHE A 454 -50.35 4.31 -10.62
C PHE A 454 -51.33 4.99 -9.65
N ARG A 455 -52.35 5.71 -10.14
CA ARG A 455 -53.36 6.34 -9.27
C ARG A 455 -54.45 5.39 -8.79
N VAL A 456 -54.59 4.24 -9.44
CA VAL A 456 -55.67 3.27 -9.18
C VAL A 456 -55.07 1.86 -9.16
N GLY A 457 -55.22 1.17 -8.04
CA GLY A 457 -54.69 -0.17 -7.81
C GLY A 457 -55.61 -1.31 -8.26
N PRO A 458 -55.11 -2.57 -8.25
CA PRO A 458 -55.92 -3.76 -8.46
C PRO A 458 -57.08 -3.85 -7.48
N GLY A 459 -58.32 -3.85 -7.97
CA GLY A 459 -59.54 -3.97 -7.16
C GLY A 459 -60.20 -2.65 -6.74
N GLU A 460 -59.54 -1.50 -6.95
CA GLU A 460 -60.10 -0.17 -6.67
C GLU A 460 -60.98 0.34 -7.82
N SER A 461 -60.74 -0.14 -9.04
CA SER A 461 -61.59 0.11 -10.20
C SER A 461 -61.87 -1.18 -10.96
N PRO A 462 -63.13 -1.46 -11.32
CA PRO A 462 -63.47 -2.54 -12.24
C PRO A 462 -62.87 -2.38 -13.64
N TRP A 463 -62.38 -1.18 -13.99
CA TRP A 463 -61.69 -0.88 -15.24
C TRP A 463 -60.18 -1.18 -15.18
N TYR A 464 -59.64 -1.57 -14.02
CA TYR A 464 -58.22 -1.87 -13.87
C TYR A 464 -57.79 -3.04 -14.76
N GLY A 465 -56.74 -2.85 -15.57
CA GLY A 465 -56.19 -3.87 -16.47
C GLY A 465 -56.94 -4.06 -17.79
N VAL A 466 -58.01 -3.31 -18.05
CA VAL A 466 -58.78 -3.39 -19.29
C VAL A 466 -58.11 -2.57 -20.39
N THR A 467 -57.94 -3.15 -21.57
CA THR A 467 -57.37 -2.49 -22.74
C THR A 467 -58.44 -2.19 -23.78
N PHE A 468 -58.47 -0.95 -24.28
CA PHE A 468 -59.37 -0.54 -25.37
C PHE A 468 -58.53 -0.07 -26.56
N ALA A 469 -59.02 -0.30 -27.78
CA ALA A 469 -58.32 0.14 -28.98
C ALA A 469 -58.50 1.65 -29.24
N THR A 470 -59.61 2.24 -28.81
CA THR A 470 -59.88 3.68 -28.97
C THR A 470 -60.59 4.27 -27.75
N THR A 471 -60.43 5.59 -27.55
CA THR A 471 -61.16 6.35 -26.53
C THR A 471 -62.68 6.29 -26.74
N GLU A 472 -63.13 6.19 -27.99
CA GLU A 472 -64.55 6.01 -28.33
C GLU A 472 -65.08 4.66 -27.86
N GLN A 473 -64.31 3.58 -28.00
CA GLN A 473 -64.70 2.27 -27.48
C GLN A 473 -64.78 2.26 -25.95
N ALA A 474 -63.85 2.93 -25.26
CA ALA A 474 -63.88 3.06 -23.81
C ALA A 474 -65.11 3.85 -23.32
N ARG A 475 -65.43 4.98 -23.98
CA ARG A 475 -66.65 5.77 -23.68
C ARG A 475 -67.93 5.01 -24.04
N ALA A 476 -67.94 4.22 -25.11
CA ALA A 476 -69.07 3.39 -25.48
C ALA A 476 -69.30 2.27 -24.44
N ALA A 477 -68.25 1.62 -23.96
CA ALA A 477 -68.33 0.60 -22.91
C ALA A 477 -68.81 1.19 -21.57
N HIS A 478 -68.29 2.35 -21.18
CA HIS A 478 -68.76 3.10 -20.01
C HIS A 478 -70.23 3.51 -20.15
N GLY A 479 -70.62 4.05 -21.32
CA GLY A 479 -71.99 4.41 -21.64
C GLY A 479 -72.94 3.21 -21.64
N LEU A 480 -72.48 2.04 -22.10
CA LEU A 480 -73.21 0.78 -22.05
C LEU A 480 -73.41 0.33 -20.59
N ALA A 481 -72.35 0.32 -19.78
CA ALA A 481 -72.41 0.01 -18.35
C ALA A 481 -73.36 0.97 -17.60
N ALA A 482 -73.31 2.27 -17.90
CA ALA A 482 -74.21 3.27 -17.33
C ALA A 482 -75.67 3.06 -17.76
N THR A 483 -75.91 2.70 -19.02
CA THR A 483 -77.25 2.41 -19.54
C THR A 483 -77.83 1.13 -18.92
N LEU A 484 -77.00 0.08 -18.82
CA LEU A 484 -77.34 -1.16 -18.12
C LEU A 484 -77.68 -0.90 -16.66
N HIS A 485 -76.81 -0.20 -15.92
CA HIS A 485 -76.99 0.08 -14.50
C HIS A 485 -78.19 0.98 -14.19
N ARG A 486 -78.36 2.08 -14.94
CA ARG A 486 -79.37 3.10 -14.65
C ARG A 486 -80.75 2.79 -15.26
N LYS A 487 -80.84 1.97 -16.31
CA LYS A 487 -82.08 1.80 -17.08
C LYS A 487 -82.43 0.34 -17.37
N ASN A 488 -81.62 -0.38 -18.14
CA ASN A 488 -82.05 -1.64 -18.74
C ASN A 488 -82.12 -2.79 -17.72
N LEU A 489 -81.14 -2.90 -16.82
CA LEU A 489 -81.14 -3.93 -15.78
C LEU A 489 -82.22 -3.67 -14.71
N PRO A 490 -82.38 -2.46 -14.13
CA PRO A 490 -83.48 -2.18 -13.20
C PRO A 490 -84.86 -2.48 -13.79
N ALA A 491 -85.11 -2.05 -15.03
CA ALA A 491 -86.39 -2.31 -15.71
C ALA A 491 -86.64 -3.80 -15.97
N LEU A 492 -85.59 -4.58 -16.27
CA LEU A 492 -85.70 -6.03 -16.39
C LEU A 492 -85.97 -6.70 -15.04
N LEU A 493 -85.27 -6.28 -13.98
CA LEU A 493 -85.44 -6.86 -12.65
C LEU A 493 -86.85 -6.60 -12.11
N GLU A 494 -87.35 -5.37 -12.23
CA GLU A 494 -88.71 -5.00 -11.82
C GLU A 494 -89.74 -5.86 -12.55
N ARG A 495 -89.74 -5.85 -13.89
CA ARG A 495 -90.69 -6.63 -14.70
C ARG A 495 -90.51 -8.13 -14.55
N GLY A 496 -89.28 -8.60 -14.37
CA GLY A 496 -88.94 -10.00 -14.18
C GLY A 496 -89.47 -10.52 -12.85
N TYR A 497 -89.28 -9.77 -11.76
CA TYR A 497 -89.83 -10.14 -10.45
C TYR A 497 -91.36 -10.04 -10.43
N GLU A 498 -91.96 -9.03 -11.06
CA GLU A 498 -93.43 -8.94 -11.23
C GLU A 498 -94.00 -10.14 -12.01
N LEU A 499 -93.32 -10.55 -13.08
CA LEU A 499 -93.74 -11.71 -13.88
C LEU A 499 -93.63 -13.01 -13.10
N ILE A 500 -92.54 -13.21 -12.36
CA ILE A 500 -92.36 -14.40 -11.53
C ILE A 500 -93.32 -14.41 -10.34
N ALA A 501 -93.68 -13.26 -9.78
CA ALA A 501 -94.67 -13.15 -8.71
C ALA A 501 -96.10 -13.55 -9.15
N GLN A 502 -96.42 -13.46 -10.45
CA GLN A 502 -97.66 -14.02 -11.02
C GLN A 502 -97.65 -15.55 -11.11
N THR A 503 -96.48 -16.17 -10.89
CA THR A 503 -96.31 -17.63 -10.86
C THR A 503 -96.02 -18.09 -9.44
N ARG A 504 -95.98 -19.41 -9.23
CA ARG A 504 -95.54 -20.02 -7.96
C ARG A 504 -94.06 -20.41 -7.96
N MET A 505 -93.26 -19.87 -8.89
CA MET A 505 -91.82 -20.09 -8.92
C MET A 505 -91.12 -19.30 -7.82
N ARG A 506 -90.04 -19.87 -7.27
CA ARG A 506 -89.16 -19.11 -6.37
C ARG A 506 -88.50 -17.95 -7.13
N PRO A 507 -88.20 -16.80 -6.49
CA PRO A 507 -87.49 -15.70 -7.13
C PRO A 507 -86.13 -16.14 -7.72
N PHE A 508 -85.76 -15.58 -8.87
CA PHE A 508 -84.46 -15.83 -9.50
C PHE A 508 -83.35 -15.04 -8.78
N ARG A 509 -82.15 -15.61 -8.78
CA ARG A 509 -80.94 -15.08 -8.11
C ARG A 509 -79.91 -14.49 -9.08
N SER A 510 -80.02 -14.81 -10.37
CA SER A 510 -79.16 -14.29 -11.45
C SER A 510 -79.94 -14.12 -12.75
N ILE A 511 -79.38 -13.37 -13.70
CA ILE A 511 -79.99 -13.14 -15.02
C ILE A 511 -80.02 -14.42 -15.86
N THR A 512 -79.02 -15.29 -15.68
CA THR A 512 -79.01 -16.63 -16.29
C THR A 512 -80.20 -17.46 -15.81
N GLU A 513 -80.50 -17.43 -14.51
CA GLU A 513 -81.62 -18.17 -13.92
C GLU A 513 -82.97 -17.63 -14.41
N LEU A 514 -83.12 -16.30 -14.51
CA LEU A 514 -84.30 -15.68 -15.15
C LEU A 514 -84.49 -16.18 -16.60
N GLY A 515 -83.41 -16.29 -17.38
CA GLY A 515 -83.45 -16.84 -18.74
C GLY A 515 -83.87 -18.31 -18.81
N VAL A 516 -83.56 -19.12 -17.79
CA VAL A 516 -84.07 -20.49 -17.68
C VAL A 516 -85.58 -20.47 -17.42
N TYR A 517 -86.04 -19.64 -16.48
CA TYR A 517 -87.46 -19.54 -16.14
C TYR A 517 -88.31 -19.12 -17.33
N LEU A 518 -87.86 -18.09 -18.06
CA LEU A 518 -88.57 -17.59 -19.24
C LEU A 518 -88.66 -18.64 -20.35
N ARG A 519 -87.62 -19.44 -20.58
CA ARG A 519 -87.65 -20.55 -21.56
C ARG A 519 -88.59 -21.68 -21.15
N VAL A 520 -88.62 -22.03 -19.86
CA VAL A 520 -89.56 -23.03 -19.33
C VAL A 520 -91.00 -22.55 -19.49
N LEU A 521 -91.28 -21.30 -19.07
CA LEU A 521 -92.61 -20.68 -19.20
C LEU A 521 -93.06 -20.56 -20.66
N GLN A 522 -92.16 -20.21 -21.57
CA GLN A 522 -92.47 -20.13 -23.00
C GLN A 522 -92.73 -21.50 -23.61
N GLY A 523 -91.91 -22.50 -23.29
CA GLY A 523 -92.15 -23.88 -23.73
C GLY A 523 -93.48 -24.43 -23.20
N ILE A 524 -93.82 -24.13 -21.95
CA ILE A 524 -95.12 -24.49 -21.35
C ILE A 524 -96.26 -23.78 -22.07
N ARG A 525 -96.13 -22.49 -22.38
CA ARG A 525 -97.12 -21.75 -23.18
C ARG A 525 -97.35 -22.42 -24.54
N ASP A 526 -96.29 -22.75 -25.27
CA ASP A 526 -96.38 -23.41 -26.58
C ASP A 526 -97.07 -24.78 -26.50
N SER A 527 -96.87 -25.49 -25.38
CA SER A 527 -97.56 -26.76 -25.09
C SER A 527 -99.02 -26.54 -24.71
N LEU A 528 -99.33 -25.55 -23.88
CA LEU A 528 -100.69 -25.20 -23.44
C LEU A 528 -101.54 -24.57 -24.54
N ASP A 529 -100.93 -24.07 -25.62
CA ASP A 529 -101.63 -23.68 -26.85
C ASP A 529 -102.21 -24.90 -27.58
N LYS A 530 -101.60 -26.08 -27.41
CA LYS A 530 -101.99 -27.34 -28.08
C LYS A 530 -102.74 -28.31 -27.17
N PHE A 531 -102.42 -28.30 -25.88
CA PHE A 531 -102.99 -29.18 -24.85
C PHE A 531 -103.78 -28.40 -23.80
N SER A 532 -104.71 -29.07 -23.11
CA SER A 532 -105.38 -28.53 -21.93
C SER A 532 -104.42 -28.49 -20.73
N PRO A 533 -104.58 -27.54 -19.79
CA PRO A 533 -103.75 -27.46 -18.57
C PRO A 533 -103.65 -28.77 -17.78
N THR A 534 -104.71 -29.57 -17.80
CA THR A 534 -104.79 -30.88 -17.14
C THR A 534 -103.73 -31.89 -17.62
N VAL A 535 -103.07 -31.67 -18.75
CA VAL A 535 -101.96 -32.51 -19.23
C VAL A 535 -100.74 -32.46 -18.29
N PHE A 536 -100.57 -31.38 -17.53
CA PHE A 536 -99.47 -31.22 -16.57
C PHE A 536 -99.79 -31.80 -15.18
N GLU A 537 -101.03 -32.20 -14.91
CA GLU A 537 -101.47 -32.70 -13.60
C GLU A 537 -101.09 -34.18 -13.40
N ARG A 538 -101.30 -35.04 -14.42
CA ARG A 538 -101.14 -36.50 -14.29
C ARG A 538 -99.85 -37.04 -14.91
N PRO A 539 -99.22 -38.08 -14.33
CA PRO A 539 -98.02 -38.68 -14.91
C PRO A 539 -98.27 -39.15 -16.34
N LEU A 540 -97.45 -38.70 -17.29
CA LEU A 540 -97.63 -38.99 -18.71
C LEU A 540 -96.92 -40.27 -19.16
N GLY A 541 -96.25 -40.99 -18.25
CA GLY A 541 -95.43 -42.17 -18.56
C GLY A 541 -96.18 -43.25 -19.34
N GLU A 542 -97.38 -43.63 -18.91
CA GLU A 542 -98.20 -44.63 -19.63
C GLU A 542 -98.67 -44.11 -21.00
N LEU A 543 -98.90 -42.80 -21.15
CA LEU A 543 -99.31 -42.18 -22.42
C LEU A 543 -98.16 -42.12 -23.43
N ILE A 544 -96.96 -41.78 -22.96
CA ILE A 544 -95.73 -41.76 -23.76
C ILE A 544 -95.41 -43.18 -24.24
N GLN A 545 -95.45 -44.18 -23.35
CA GLN A 545 -95.25 -45.59 -23.71
C GLN A 545 -96.28 -46.11 -24.72
N ALA A 546 -97.52 -45.64 -24.66
CA ALA A 546 -98.56 -46.04 -25.60
C ALA A 546 -98.29 -45.56 -27.05
N HIS A 547 -97.71 -44.37 -27.21
CA HIS A 547 -97.35 -43.79 -28.51
C HIS A 547 -95.95 -44.15 -29.02
N GLY A 548 -95.07 -44.64 -28.15
CA GLY A 548 -93.72 -45.09 -28.52
C GLY A 548 -93.65 -46.43 -29.28
N PRO A 549 -92.46 -46.78 -29.79
CA PRO A 549 -92.21 -48.01 -30.53
C PRO A 549 -92.62 -49.27 -29.75
N ARG A 550 -93.20 -50.26 -30.44
CA ARG A 550 -93.74 -51.47 -29.79
C ARG A 550 -92.68 -52.31 -29.07
N ARG A 551 -91.41 -52.16 -29.46
CA ARG A 551 -90.23 -52.82 -28.85
C ARG A 551 -89.90 -52.30 -27.46
N GLU A 552 -90.20 -51.03 -27.16
CA GLU A 552 -89.81 -50.38 -25.90
C GLU A 552 -90.84 -50.56 -24.77
N SER A 553 -91.98 -51.20 -25.04
CA SER A 553 -93.02 -51.44 -24.03
C SER A 553 -93.77 -52.76 -24.29
N PRO A 554 -93.13 -53.93 -24.07
CA PRO A 554 -93.69 -55.24 -24.37
C PRO A 554 -94.83 -55.66 -23.41
N GLU A 555 -94.90 -55.08 -22.21
CA GLU A 555 -95.91 -55.40 -21.19
C GLU A 555 -97.29 -54.76 -21.45
N LEU A 556 -97.40 -53.83 -22.41
CA LEU A 556 -98.62 -53.08 -22.70
C LEU A 556 -99.55 -53.84 -23.67
N SER A 557 -100.66 -54.37 -23.15
CA SER A 557 -101.67 -55.09 -23.95
C SER A 557 -102.29 -54.21 -25.04
N GLY A 558 -102.67 -54.82 -26.18
CA GLY A 558 -103.20 -54.10 -27.35
C GLY A 558 -104.49 -53.32 -27.09
N THR A 559 -105.31 -53.75 -26.11
CA THR A 559 -106.51 -53.04 -25.66
C THR A 559 -106.16 -51.84 -24.79
N ARG A 560 -105.24 -52.00 -23.82
CA ARG A 560 -104.77 -50.91 -22.94
C ARG A 560 -104.05 -49.81 -23.73
N ARG A 561 -103.22 -50.16 -24.72
CA ARG A 561 -102.56 -49.20 -25.62
C ARG A 561 -103.56 -48.33 -26.41
N ARG A 562 -104.64 -48.89 -26.96
CA ARG A 562 -105.67 -48.11 -27.67
C ARG A 562 -106.44 -47.17 -26.74
N HIS A 563 -106.73 -47.62 -25.51
CA HIS A 563 -107.39 -46.79 -24.50
C HIS A 563 -106.50 -45.59 -24.12
N LEU A 564 -105.22 -45.81 -23.83
CA LEU A 564 -104.26 -44.75 -23.52
C LEU A 564 -104.05 -43.78 -24.68
N LYS A 565 -104.02 -44.25 -25.94
CA LYS A 565 -103.98 -43.38 -27.12
C LYS A 565 -105.25 -42.53 -27.32
N ARG A 566 -106.41 -43.00 -26.83
CA ARG A 566 -107.65 -42.23 -26.82
C ARG A 566 -107.62 -41.19 -25.71
N LEU A 567 -107.21 -41.58 -24.50
CA LEU A 567 -107.03 -40.71 -23.34
C LEU A 567 -106.05 -39.55 -23.63
N SER A 568 -104.93 -39.81 -24.33
CA SER A 568 -103.99 -38.75 -24.72
C SER A 568 -104.62 -37.66 -25.61
N ARG A 569 -105.64 -38.01 -26.41
CA ARG A 569 -106.33 -37.05 -27.29
C ARG A 569 -107.32 -36.17 -26.53
N GLU A 570 -107.78 -36.62 -25.36
CA GLU A 570 -108.66 -35.82 -24.47
C GLU A 570 -107.91 -34.63 -23.86
N TYR A 571 -106.59 -34.73 -23.74
CA TYR A 571 -105.73 -33.63 -23.32
C TYR A 571 -105.43 -32.63 -24.44
N VAL A 572 -105.82 -32.89 -25.69
CA VAL A 572 -105.58 -31.97 -26.82
C VAL A 572 -106.72 -30.96 -26.90
N ARG A 573 -106.41 -29.69 -27.15
CA ARG A 573 -107.45 -28.67 -27.29
C ARG A 573 -108.35 -28.92 -28.51
N PRO A 574 -109.65 -28.58 -28.44
CA PRO A 574 -110.56 -28.71 -29.57
C PRO A 574 -110.03 -27.97 -30.81
N GLY A 575 -109.99 -28.64 -31.96
CA GLY A 575 -109.54 -28.07 -33.23
C GLY A 575 -108.02 -28.12 -33.51
N VAL A 576 -107.21 -28.59 -32.56
CA VAL A 576 -105.75 -28.70 -32.74
C VAL A 576 -105.36 -30.11 -33.17
N HIS A 577 -104.59 -30.22 -34.26
CA HIS A 577 -103.99 -31.48 -34.70
C HIS A 577 -102.54 -31.57 -34.24
N ILE A 578 -102.18 -32.67 -33.58
CA ILE A 578 -100.79 -32.92 -33.15
C ILE A 578 -100.18 -33.97 -34.09
N PRO A 579 -99.25 -33.57 -34.97
CA PRO A 579 -98.67 -34.46 -35.97
C PRO A 579 -97.84 -35.59 -35.35
N ASP A 580 -97.10 -35.31 -34.28
CA ASP A 580 -96.39 -36.31 -33.49
C ASP A 580 -96.76 -36.20 -32.01
N MET A 581 -97.65 -37.08 -31.56
CA MET A 581 -98.12 -37.12 -30.17
C MET A 581 -97.04 -37.63 -29.21
N TYR A 582 -96.15 -38.51 -29.67
CA TYR A 582 -95.09 -39.07 -28.84
C TYR A 582 -94.09 -37.99 -28.47
N GLU A 583 -93.61 -37.25 -29.46
CA GLU A 583 -92.67 -36.14 -29.26
C GLU A 583 -93.31 -35.01 -28.44
N ALA A 584 -94.58 -34.69 -28.70
CA ALA A 584 -95.29 -33.65 -27.97
C ALA A 584 -95.48 -34.01 -26.47
N LEU A 585 -95.83 -35.25 -26.15
CA LEU A 585 -95.95 -35.71 -24.75
C LEU A 585 -94.59 -35.80 -24.04
N LEU A 586 -93.52 -36.18 -24.76
CA LEU A 586 -92.16 -36.14 -24.22
C LEU A 586 -91.74 -34.71 -23.87
N ARG A 587 -92.02 -33.73 -24.73
CA ARG A 587 -91.75 -32.31 -24.45
C ARG A 587 -92.53 -31.80 -23.25
N VAL A 588 -93.83 -32.13 -23.13
CA VAL A 588 -94.65 -31.79 -21.96
C VAL A 588 -94.10 -32.42 -20.69
N GLN A 589 -93.68 -33.69 -20.74
CA GLN A 589 -93.07 -34.39 -19.59
C GLN A 589 -91.73 -33.75 -19.19
N GLN A 590 -90.89 -33.37 -20.17
CA GLN A 590 -89.64 -32.67 -19.91
C GLN A 590 -89.89 -31.28 -19.30
N GLN A 591 -90.83 -30.50 -19.84
CA GLN A 591 -91.23 -29.21 -19.31
C GLN A 591 -91.80 -29.32 -17.88
N ARG A 592 -92.56 -30.38 -17.59
CA ARG A 592 -93.04 -30.68 -16.23
C ARG A 592 -91.87 -30.94 -15.27
N THR A 593 -90.89 -31.73 -15.69
CA THR A 593 -89.70 -32.00 -14.88
C THR A 593 -88.88 -30.74 -14.64
N GLU A 594 -88.72 -29.86 -15.65
CA GLU A 594 -88.03 -28.58 -15.48
C GLU A 594 -88.83 -27.60 -14.59
N TRP A 595 -90.15 -27.51 -14.78
CA TRP A 595 -91.04 -26.71 -13.94
C TRP A 595 -90.95 -27.09 -12.46
N GLN A 596 -91.01 -28.40 -12.16
CA GLN A 596 -90.95 -28.94 -10.79
C GLN A 596 -89.64 -28.65 -10.06
N LYS A 597 -88.56 -28.27 -10.75
CA LYS A 597 -87.31 -27.85 -10.09
C LYS A 597 -87.41 -26.49 -9.40
N TYR A 598 -88.39 -25.67 -9.79
CA TYR A 598 -88.46 -24.25 -9.41
C TYR A 598 -89.73 -23.87 -8.64
N VAL A 599 -90.66 -24.82 -8.45
CA VAL A 599 -91.93 -24.67 -7.71
C VAL A 599 -92.09 -25.77 -6.65
N ASP A 600 -93.02 -25.58 -5.72
CA ASP A 600 -93.39 -26.63 -4.77
C ASP A 600 -94.09 -27.83 -5.45
N VAL A 601 -93.94 -29.02 -4.85
CA VAL A 601 -94.44 -30.28 -5.42
C VAL A 601 -95.96 -30.24 -5.57
N GLY A 602 -96.44 -30.50 -6.79
CA GLY A 602 -97.88 -30.58 -7.10
C GLY A 602 -98.48 -29.31 -7.70
N VAL A 603 -97.70 -28.23 -7.86
CA VAL A 603 -98.17 -27.00 -8.48
C VAL A 603 -98.20 -27.10 -10.01
N VAL A 604 -99.36 -26.83 -10.60
CA VAL A 604 -99.59 -26.83 -12.05
C VAL A 604 -99.07 -25.52 -12.66
N PRO A 605 -98.45 -25.55 -13.85
CA PRO A 605 -97.96 -24.33 -14.46
C PRO A 605 -99.06 -23.40 -14.96
N GLU A 606 -98.91 -22.12 -14.64
CA GLU A 606 -99.71 -21.01 -15.15
C GLU A 606 -98.84 -20.11 -16.03
N VAL A 607 -99.39 -19.63 -17.15
CA VAL A 607 -98.66 -18.74 -18.06
C VAL A 607 -98.93 -17.29 -17.63
N PRO A 608 -97.91 -16.56 -17.14
CA PRO A 608 -98.08 -15.19 -16.68
C PRO A 608 -98.27 -14.22 -17.86
N PHE A 609 -98.94 -13.11 -17.59
CA PHE A 609 -99.12 -12.04 -18.58
C PHE A 609 -97.81 -11.24 -18.75
N GLY A 610 -97.53 -10.78 -19.97
CA GLY A 610 -96.30 -10.02 -20.27
C GLY A 610 -95.04 -10.87 -20.51
N LEU A 611 -95.15 -12.20 -20.58
CA LEU A 611 -94.02 -13.11 -20.82
C LEU A 611 -93.18 -12.77 -22.05
N ALA A 612 -93.82 -12.37 -23.15
CA ALA A 612 -93.11 -12.00 -24.37
C ALA A 612 -92.26 -10.73 -24.18
N ASP A 613 -92.80 -9.72 -23.48
CA ASP A 613 -92.12 -8.44 -23.27
C ASP A 613 -90.91 -8.57 -22.34
N VAL A 614 -91.04 -9.38 -21.28
CA VAL A 614 -89.93 -9.70 -20.36
C VAL A 614 -88.88 -10.56 -21.07
N HIS A 615 -89.28 -11.49 -21.95
CA HIS A 615 -88.33 -12.28 -22.73
C HIS A 615 -87.48 -11.44 -23.67
N VAL A 616 -88.07 -10.46 -24.35
CA VAL A 616 -87.35 -9.52 -25.21
C VAL A 616 -86.42 -8.61 -24.38
N ALA A 617 -86.89 -8.11 -23.24
CA ALA A 617 -86.06 -7.31 -22.33
C ALA A 617 -84.87 -8.12 -21.78
N TRP A 618 -85.09 -9.39 -21.44
CA TRP A 618 -84.05 -10.31 -20.98
C TRP A 618 -83.00 -10.57 -22.07
N GLN A 619 -83.42 -10.92 -23.29
CA GLN A 619 -82.48 -11.16 -24.41
C GLN A 619 -81.60 -9.94 -24.68
N ARG A 620 -82.17 -8.74 -24.58
CA ARG A 620 -81.43 -7.49 -24.73
C ARG A 620 -80.39 -7.30 -23.63
N VAL A 621 -80.77 -7.43 -22.37
CA VAL A 621 -79.83 -7.27 -21.25
C VAL A 621 -78.77 -8.37 -21.24
N ASP A 622 -79.12 -9.60 -21.59
CA ASP A 622 -78.16 -10.72 -21.72
C ASP A 622 -77.11 -10.45 -22.81
N ALA A 623 -77.54 -9.92 -23.97
CA ALA A 623 -76.65 -9.51 -25.05
C ALA A 623 -75.75 -8.32 -24.65
N GLU A 624 -76.33 -7.26 -24.07
CA GLU A 624 -75.60 -6.07 -23.62
C GLU A 624 -74.59 -6.40 -22.50
N LEU A 625 -74.93 -7.32 -21.58
CA LEU A 625 -73.98 -7.83 -20.58
C LEU A 625 -72.89 -8.70 -21.21
N GLY A 626 -73.23 -9.49 -22.23
CA GLY A 626 -72.26 -10.27 -23.00
C GLY A 626 -71.25 -9.41 -23.76
N GLU A 627 -71.67 -8.27 -24.30
CA GLU A 627 -70.78 -7.26 -24.89
C GLU A 627 -69.80 -6.71 -23.84
N LEU A 628 -70.30 -6.40 -22.63
CA LEU A 628 -69.45 -5.92 -21.54
C LEU A 628 -68.46 -6.99 -21.03
N ASP A 629 -68.90 -8.24 -20.92
CA ASP A 629 -68.06 -9.38 -20.54
C ASP A 629 -66.91 -9.59 -21.55
N ALA A 630 -67.18 -9.44 -22.85
CA ALA A 630 -66.16 -9.55 -23.89
C ALA A 630 -65.09 -8.44 -23.77
N ILE A 631 -65.50 -7.22 -23.43
CA ILE A 631 -64.60 -6.08 -23.21
C ILE A 631 -63.75 -6.29 -21.95
N LEU A 632 -64.35 -6.84 -20.89
CA LEU A 632 -63.67 -7.09 -19.62
C LEU A 632 -62.89 -8.41 -19.57
N GLY A 633 -62.88 -9.19 -20.66
CA GLY A 633 -62.21 -10.48 -20.74
C GLY A 633 -62.81 -11.57 -19.86
N ARG A 634 -64.09 -11.43 -19.46
CA ARG A 634 -64.79 -12.38 -18.58
C ARG A 634 -65.37 -13.55 -19.37
N GLY A 635 -65.20 -14.77 -18.87
CA GLY A 635 -65.64 -15.99 -19.53
C GLY A 635 -66.04 -17.10 -18.56
N GLY A 636 -66.82 -18.08 -19.04
CA GLY A 636 -67.22 -19.23 -18.24
C GLY A 636 -68.01 -18.85 -16.99
N ALA A 637 -67.47 -19.17 -15.82
CA ALA A 637 -68.10 -18.93 -14.52
C ALA A 637 -68.08 -17.45 -14.07
N ASP A 638 -67.17 -16.63 -14.63
CA ASP A 638 -66.97 -15.23 -14.25
C ASP A 638 -67.86 -14.24 -15.03
N ARG A 639 -68.78 -14.74 -15.85
CA ARG A 639 -69.71 -13.92 -16.63
C ARG A 639 -70.62 -13.09 -15.72
N MET A 640 -70.96 -11.88 -16.16
CA MET A 640 -71.85 -11.02 -15.38
C MET A 640 -73.24 -11.59 -15.20
N THR A 641 -73.75 -12.36 -16.16
CA THR A 641 -75.09 -12.95 -16.11
C THR A 641 -75.23 -14.10 -15.11
N THR A 642 -74.11 -14.67 -14.64
CA THR A 642 -74.08 -15.75 -13.62
C THR A 642 -73.93 -15.20 -12.20
N LEU A 643 -73.50 -13.93 -12.05
CA LEU A 643 -73.37 -13.28 -10.74
C LEU A 643 -74.72 -13.16 -10.03
N PRO A 644 -74.73 -13.22 -8.68
CA PRO A 644 -75.89 -12.84 -7.89
C PRO A 644 -76.35 -11.41 -8.23
N VAL A 645 -77.65 -11.18 -8.34
CA VAL A 645 -78.22 -9.87 -8.76
C VAL A 645 -77.62 -8.70 -7.95
N ALA A 646 -77.47 -8.85 -6.63
CA ALA A 646 -76.89 -7.80 -5.79
C ALA A 646 -75.43 -7.47 -6.13
N GLU A 647 -74.64 -8.48 -6.48
CA GLU A 647 -73.24 -8.31 -6.88
C GLU A 647 -73.14 -7.72 -8.29
N LEU A 648 -73.96 -8.20 -9.23
CA LEU A 648 -74.06 -7.66 -10.57
C LEU A 648 -74.39 -6.15 -10.57
N VAL A 649 -75.37 -5.73 -9.75
CA VAL A 649 -75.75 -4.32 -9.62
C VAL A 649 -74.58 -3.48 -9.08
N ARG A 650 -73.85 -3.98 -8.08
CA ARG A 650 -72.68 -3.31 -7.50
C ARG A 650 -71.53 -3.19 -8.51
N THR A 651 -71.22 -4.26 -9.24
CA THR A 651 -70.17 -4.27 -10.27
C THR A 651 -70.50 -3.31 -11.41
N LEU A 652 -71.74 -3.32 -11.91
CA LEU A 652 -72.20 -2.35 -12.91
C LEU A 652 -72.20 -0.92 -12.39
N GLY A 653 -72.51 -0.71 -11.10
CA GLY A 653 -72.41 0.59 -10.46
C GLY A 653 -70.97 1.14 -10.44
N GLY A 654 -69.99 0.27 -10.14
CA GLY A 654 -68.57 0.63 -10.22
C GLY A 654 -68.10 0.91 -11.65
N LEU A 655 -68.60 0.16 -12.65
CA LEU A 655 -68.30 0.41 -14.07
C LEU A 655 -68.95 1.69 -14.60
N ALA A 656 -70.13 2.06 -14.07
CA ALA A 656 -70.89 3.24 -14.45
C ALA A 656 -70.49 4.54 -13.73
N ALA A 657 -69.61 4.47 -12.72
CA ALA A 657 -69.10 5.63 -12.00
C ALA A 657 -68.23 6.51 -12.92
N GLU A 658 -68.27 7.83 -12.73
CA GLU A 658 -67.36 8.73 -13.45
C GLU A 658 -65.92 8.43 -13.00
N SER A 659 -65.04 8.17 -13.97
CA SER A 659 -63.65 7.79 -13.71
C SER A 659 -62.71 8.59 -14.58
N GLU A 660 -61.73 9.25 -13.97
CA GLU A 660 -60.65 9.96 -14.66
C GLU A 660 -59.71 9.02 -15.44
N VAL A 661 -59.88 7.69 -15.31
CA VAL A 661 -59.06 6.65 -15.96
C VAL A 661 -59.15 6.70 -17.50
N PHE A 662 -60.20 7.30 -18.07
CA PHE A 662 -60.43 7.35 -19.52
C PHE A 662 -59.66 8.45 -20.23
N ASP A 663 -59.18 9.46 -19.50
CA ASP A 663 -58.33 10.51 -20.05
C ASP A 663 -56.92 9.92 -20.20
N ASN A 664 -56.48 9.69 -21.45
CA ASN A 664 -55.18 9.11 -21.85
C ASN A 664 -55.06 7.57 -21.88
N LEU A 665 -56.18 6.85 -22.02
CA LEU A 665 -56.20 5.38 -21.97
C LEU A 665 -55.39 4.68 -23.09
N VAL A 666 -55.41 5.19 -24.32
CA VAL A 666 -54.67 4.58 -25.45
C VAL A 666 -53.17 4.72 -25.27
N GLU A 667 -52.72 5.89 -24.81
CA GLU A 667 -51.30 6.16 -24.56
C GLU A 667 -50.77 5.29 -23.41
N ARG A 668 -51.55 5.13 -22.34
CA ARG A 668 -51.24 4.21 -21.23
C ARG A 668 -51.14 2.76 -21.67
N ALA A 669 -52.10 2.26 -22.45
CA ALA A 669 -52.10 0.89 -22.94
C ALA A 669 -50.86 0.58 -23.80
N LYS A 670 -50.46 1.53 -24.66
CA LYS A 670 -49.25 1.41 -25.47
C LYS A 670 -48.00 1.35 -24.59
N ILE A 671 -47.84 2.30 -23.66
CA ILE A 671 -46.67 2.36 -22.77
C ILE A 671 -46.62 1.11 -21.86
N ARG A 672 -47.75 0.65 -21.33
CA ARG A 672 -47.86 -0.58 -20.54
C ARG A 672 -47.41 -1.80 -21.35
N ALA A 673 -47.85 -1.93 -22.61
CA ALA A 673 -47.44 -3.03 -23.47
C ALA A 673 -45.92 -3.00 -23.77
N GLU A 674 -45.36 -1.82 -24.02
CA GLU A 674 -43.91 -1.64 -24.20
C GLU A 674 -43.12 -2.01 -22.93
N LEU A 675 -43.59 -1.60 -21.75
CA LEU A 675 -42.96 -1.93 -20.46
C LEU A 675 -43.11 -3.43 -20.11
N ALA A 676 -44.25 -4.05 -20.44
CA ALA A 676 -44.46 -5.49 -20.26
C ALA A 676 -43.54 -6.32 -21.18
N ALA A 677 -43.31 -5.88 -22.42
CA ALA A 677 -42.35 -6.52 -23.33
C ALA A 677 -40.90 -6.48 -22.79
N LEU A 678 -40.58 -5.48 -21.98
CA LEU A 678 -39.31 -5.38 -21.26
C LEU A 678 -39.26 -6.25 -19.98
N GLY A 679 -40.35 -6.93 -19.60
CA GLY A 679 -40.42 -7.78 -18.40
C GLY A 679 -40.78 -7.02 -17.12
N LEU A 680 -41.24 -5.77 -17.21
CA LEU A 680 -41.51 -4.90 -16.05
C LEU A 680 -42.90 -5.08 -15.45
N GLU A 681 -43.67 -6.07 -15.91
CA GLU A 681 -45.05 -6.30 -15.47
C GLU A 681 -45.20 -6.52 -13.96
N PRO A 682 -44.32 -7.28 -13.26
CA PRO A 682 -44.37 -7.38 -11.80
C PRO A 682 -44.16 -6.04 -11.10
N LEU A 683 -43.24 -5.21 -11.61
CA LEU A 683 -42.95 -3.88 -11.05
C LEU A 683 -44.15 -2.94 -11.24
N LEU A 684 -44.78 -2.96 -12.42
CA LEU A 684 -45.97 -2.15 -12.71
C LEU A 684 -47.11 -2.44 -11.73
N ILE A 685 -47.35 -3.71 -11.42
CA ILE A 685 -48.38 -4.11 -10.46
C ILE A 685 -48.06 -3.57 -9.06
N GLU A 686 -46.81 -3.73 -8.60
CA GLU A 686 -46.38 -3.26 -7.29
C GLU A 686 -46.50 -1.73 -7.17
N LEU A 687 -46.05 -0.98 -8.18
CA LEU A 687 -46.13 0.47 -8.21
C LEU A 687 -47.59 0.97 -8.21
N SER A 688 -48.51 0.26 -8.90
CA SER A 688 -49.94 0.56 -8.87
C SER A 688 -50.57 0.31 -7.49
N VAL A 689 -50.15 -0.75 -6.78
CA VAL A 689 -50.67 -1.07 -5.43
C VAL A 689 -50.22 -0.04 -4.39
N ARG A 690 -48.98 0.46 -4.52
CA ARG A 690 -48.36 1.42 -3.59
C ARG A 690 -48.64 2.89 -3.94
N HIS A 691 -49.32 3.15 -5.06
CA HIS A 691 -49.60 4.49 -5.59
C HIS A 691 -48.36 5.40 -5.68
N VAL A 692 -47.26 4.87 -6.22
CA VAL A 692 -45.97 5.58 -6.25
C VAL A 692 -46.02 6.79 -7.21
N PRO A 693 -45.56 7.98 -6.77
CA PRO A 693 -45.57 9.19 -7.60
C PRO A 693 -44.49 9.19 -8.68
N GLU A 694 -44.69 10.02 -9.71
CA GLU A 694 -43.85 10.09 -10.92
C GLU A 694 -42.35 10.32 -10.65
N ASP A 695 -42.02 11.16 -9.68
CA ASP A 695 -40.65 11.49 -9.32
C ASP A 695 -39.88 10.31 -8.72
N ARG A 696 -40.60 9.29 -8.20
CA ARG A 696 -39.99 8.14 -7.51
C ARG A 696 -39.93 6.85 -8.32
N VAL A 697 -40.75 6.69 -9.38
CA VAL A 697 -40.80 5.43 -10.14
C VAL A 697 -39.47 5.07 -10.83
N GLY A 698 -38.67 6.06 -11.21
CA GLY A 698 -37.33 5.83 -11.76
C GLY A 698 -36.37 5.22 -10.73
N ALA A 699 -36.41 5.71 -9.48
CA ALA A 699 -35.59 5.18 -8.39
C ALA A 699 -36.02 3.75 -8.00
N GLU A 700 -37.32 3.45 -8.02
CA GLU A 700 -37.87 2.11 -7.77
C GLU A 700 -37.44 1.09 -8.86
N LEU A 701 -37.44 1.48 -10.14
CA LEU A 701 -36.92 0.64 -11.22
C LEU A 701 -35.43 0.36 -11.04
N GLU A 702 -34.65 1.40 -10.77
CA GLU A 702 -33.20 1.27 -10.56
C GLU A 702 -32.94 0.31 -9.39
N PHE A 703 -33.61 0.48 -8.26
CA PHE A 703 -33.47 -0.40 -7.11
C PHE A 703 -33.84 -1.85 -7.44
N ALA A 704 -34.98 -2.08 -8.10
CA ALA A 704 -35.41 -3.41 -8.53
C ALA A 704 -34.33 -4.10 -9.38
N TRP A 705 -33.77 -3.38 -10.36
CA TRP A 705 -32.76 -3.92 -11.27
C TRP A 705 -31.45 -4.23 -10.56
N TRP A 706 -30.90 -3.27 -9.79
CA TRP A 706 -29.64 -3.45 -9.08
C TRP A 706 -29.72 -4.56 -8.03
N GLN A 707 -30.83 -4.64 -7.29
CA GLN A 707 -31.04 -5.68 -6.28
C GLN A 707 -31.22 -7.06 -6.90
N SER A 708 -31.90 -7.15 -8.05
CA SER A 708 -32.03 -8.40 -8.81
C SER A 708 -30.68 -8.85 -9.38
N ALA A 709 -29.86 -7.90 -9.87
CA ALA A 709 -28.52 -8.18 -10.34
C ALA A 709 -27.61 -8.69 -9.21
N LEU A 710 -27.68 -8.07 -8.02
CA LEU A 710 -27.00 -8.52 -6.80
C LEU A 710 -27.32 -9.98 -6.50
N GLU A 711 -28.61 -10.32 -6.38
CA GLU A 711 -29.05 -11.69 -6.08
C GLU A 711 -28.66 -12.69 -7.17
N HIS A 712 -28.71 -12.29 -8.44
CA HIS A 712 -28.32 -13.13 -9.56
C HIS A 712 -26.81 -13.46 -9.53
N LEU A 713 -25.96 -12.45 -9.32
CA LEU A 713 -24.51 -12.65 -9.26
C LEU A 713 -24.11 -13.47 -8.03
N LEU A 714 -24.71 -13.24 -6.86
CA LEU A 714 -24.43 -14.05 -5.66
C LEU A 714 -24.80 -15.53 -5.81
N ARG A 715 -25.81 -15.87 -6.63
CA ARG A 715 -26.18 -17.26 -6.93
C ARG A 715 -25.32 -17.89 -8.01
N SER A 716 -24.86 -17.10 -8.99
CA SER A 716 -24.16 -17.60 -10.17
C SER A 716 -22.63 -17.65 -10.01
N ASP A 717 -22.03 -16.71 -9.30
CA ASP A 717 -20.58 -16.62 -9.10
C ASP A 717 -20.17 -17.11 -7.70
N ARG A 718 -19.64 -18.34 -7.63
CA ARG A 718 -19.17 -18.93 -6.37
C ARG A 718 -17.97 -18.20 -5.77
N ALA A 719 -17.20 -17.46 -6.56
CA ALA A 719 -16.04 -16.73 -6.07
C ALA A 719 -16.43 -15.55 -5.16
N LEU A 720 -17.69 -15.09 -5.21
CA LEU A 720 -18.25 -14.11 -4.27
C LEU A 720 -18.51 -14.68 -2.87
N LEU A 721 -18.30 -15.99 -2.65
CA LEU A 721 -18.46 -16.68 -1.36
C LEU A 721 -19.82 -16.42 -0.69
N GLY A 722 -20.87 -16.16 -1.49
CA GLY A 722 -22.21 -15.84 -1.00
C GLY A 722 -22.29 -14.61 -0.11
N ALA A 723 -21.42 -13.61 -0.32
CA ALA A 723 -21.29 -12.40 0.51
C ALA A 723 -20.94 -12.66 1.98
N ASN A 724 -20.37 -13.82 2.31
CA ASN A 724 -19.96 -14.13 3.69
C ASN A 724 -18.59 -13.53 4.01
N THR A 725 -18.59 -12.29 4.47
CA THR A 725 -17.40 -11.51 4.85
C THR A 725 -16.60 -12.14 6.00
N ALA A 726 -17.24 -12.87 6.90
CA ALA A 726 -16.54 -13.60 7.97
C ALA A 726 -15.65 -14.74 7.45
N VAL A 727 -16.00 -15.35 6.30
CA VAL A 727 -15.13 -16.32 5.61
C VAL A 727 -13.95 -15.60 4.95
N VAL A 728 -14.20 -14.46 4.28
CA VAL A 728 -13.14 -13.63 3.69
C VAL A 728 -12.13 -13.18 4.76
N ASP A 729 -12.61 -12.66 5.89
CA ASP A 729 -11.77 -12.27 7.04
C ASP A 729 -10.90 -13.41 7.58
N ARG A 730 -11.42 -14.64 7.56
CA ARG A 730 -10.65 -15.82 7.97
C ARG A 730 -9.58 -16.14 6.94
N LEU A 731 -9.93 -16.17 5.65
CA LEU A 731 -9.00 -16.45 4.57
C LEU A 731 -7.88 -15.39 4.50
N GLU A 732 -8.21 -14.10 4.68
CA GLU A 732 -7.21 -13.03 4.73
C GLU A 732 -6.31 -13.12 5.98
N ARG A 733 -6.84 -13.54 7.14
CA ARG A 733 -6.01 -13.84 8.32
C ARG A 733 -5.07 -15.01 8.07
N ASP A 734 -5.58 -16.11 7.54
CA ASP A 734 -4.79 -17.31 7.24
C ASP A 734 -3.73 -16.99 6.18
N PHE A 735 -4.07 -16.22 5.15
CA PHE A 735 -3.12 -15.75 4.14
C PHE A 735 -1.97 -14.96 4.75
N ARG A 736 -2.25 -14.00 5.64
CA ARG A 736 -1.19 -13.21 6.29
C ARG A 736 -0.20 -14.08 7.06
N LEU A 737 -0.71 -15.07 7.80
CA LEU A 737 0.12 -15.99 8.57
C LEU A 737 0.97 -16.89 7.64
N VAL A 738 0.37 -17.41 6.58
CA VAL A 738 1.04 -18.28 5.62
C VAL A 738 2.07 -17.52 4.78
N ASP A 739 1.75 -16.31 4.32
CA ASP A 739 2.68 -15.45 3.56
C ASP A 739 3.87 -15.01 4.44
N GLU A 740 3.63 -14.67 5.72
CA GLU A 740 4.70 -14.36 6.67
C GLU A 740 5.60 -15.58 6.94
N ALA A 741 4.99 -16.76 7.12
CA ALA A 741 5.76 -18.00 7.31
C ALA A 741 6.59 -18.37 6.06
N HIS A 742 6.04 -18.17 4.86
CA HIS A 742 6.74 -18.37 3.60
C HIS A 742 7.93 -17.40 3.47
N ALA A 743 7.70 -16.09 3.68
CA ALA A 743 8.76 -15.08 3.63
C ALA A 743 9.87 -15.33 4.67
N ALA A 744 9.50 -15.73 5.89
CA ALA A 744 10.47 -16.06 6.95
C ALA A 744 11.31 -17.30 6.63
N ALA A 745 10.84 -18.20 5.75
CA ALA A 745 11.56 -19.41 5.37
C ALA A 745 12.67 -19.15 4.32
N SER A 746 12.63 -18.04 3.58
CA SER A 746 13.60 -17.71 2.52
C SER A 746 15.06 -17.73 2.98
N GLY A 747 15.36 -17.11 4.14
CA GLY A 747 16.70 -17.09 4.72
C GLY A 747 17.23 -18.50 5.08
N PRO A 748 16.48 -19.27 5.90
CA PRO A 748 16.79 -20.67 6.18
C PRO A 748 16.94 -21.56 4.94
N LEU A 749 16.11 -21.38 3.91
CA LEU A 749 16.23 -22.12 2.64
C LEU A 749 17.56 -21.83 1.94
N LEU A 750 17.96 -20.56 1.84
CA LEU A 750 19.26 -20.19 1.28
C LEU A 750 20.42 -20.73 2.12
N ALA A 751 20.29 -20.71 3.46
CA ALA A 751 21.30 -21.28 4.36
C ALA A 751 21.47 -22.79 4.14
N ALA A 752 20.37 -23.54 3.95
CA ALA A 752 20.39 -24.97 3.68
C ALA A 752 20.98 -25.30 2.30
N GLN A 753 20.70 -24.47 1.28
CA GLN A 753 21.33 -24.57 -0.03
C GLN A 753 22.85 -24.39 0.07
N LEU A 754 23.32 -23.34 0.74
CA LEU A 754 24.74 -23.06 0.97
C LEU A 754 25.42 -24.18 1.78
N ALA A 755 24.74 -24.73 2.79
CA ALA A 755 25.24 -25.87 3.56
C ALA A 755 25.38 -27.14 2.72
N THR A 756 24.48 -27.35 1.76
CA THR A 756 24.59 -28.46 0.79
C THR A 756 25.79 -28.27 -0.12
N GLN A 757 25.96 -27.08 -0.70
CA GLN A 757 27.14 -26.74 -1.51
C GLN A 757 28.44 -26.88 -0.73
N TRP A 758 28.45 -26.47 0.55
CA TRP A 758 29.61 -26.61 1.43
C TRP A 758 29.98 -28.08 1.71
N ARG A 759 29.00 -28.93 2.03
CA ARG A 759 29.22 -30.37 2.26
C ARG A 759 29.78 -31.07 1.03
N ILE A 760 29.24 -30.75 -0.16
CA ILE A 760 29.75 -31.25 -1.43
C ILE A 760 31.19 -30.75 -1.63
N GLY A 761 31.43 -29.44 -1.46
CA GLY A 761 32.73 -28.83 -1.65
C GLY A 761 33.83 -29.44 -0.77
N ILE A 762 33.57 -29.70 0.51
CA ILE A 762 34.57 -30.33 1.41
C ILE A 762 34.96 -31.73 0.93
N VAL A 763 34.00 -32.50 0.40
CA VAL A 763 34.23 -33.86 -0.08
C VAL A 763 35.02 -33.83 -1.40
N ASP A 764 34.59 -32.98 -2.33
CA ASP A 764 35.20 -32.86 -3.66
C ASP A 764 36.59 -32.21 -3.61
N HIS A 765 36.84 -31.35 -2.63
CA HIS A 765 38.10 -30.60 -2.44
C HIS A 765 38.70 -30.79 -1.04
N ALA A 766 38.95 -32.05 -0.66
CA ALA A 766 39.48 -32.40 0.66
C ALA A 766 40.83 -31.73 0.99
N ASP A 767 41.70 -31.53 -0.01
CA ASP A 767 43.00 -30.87 0.15
C ASP A 767 42.84 -29.37 0.48
N GLU A 768 41.97 -28.66 -0.25
CA GLU A 768 41.63 -27.26 0.06
C GLU A 768 41.03 -27.15 1.46
N ALA A 769 40.18 -28.11 1.87
CA ALA A 769 39.54 -28.10 3.19
C ALA A 769 40.58 -28.27 4.31
N ALA A 770 41.56 -29.17 4.13
CA ALA A 770 42.65 -29.36 5.08
C ALA A 770 43.55 -28.11 5.17
N ALA A 771 43.87 -27.50 4.03
CA ALA A 771 44.67 -26.27 3.96
C ALA A 771 43.96 -25.08 4.61
N LEU A 772 42.68 -24.88 4.30
CA LEU A 772 41.84 -23.84 4.90
C LEU A 772 41.76 -24.01 6.43
N LYS A 773 41.52 -25.24 6.91
CA LYS A 773 41.49 -25.54 8.34
C LYS A 773 42.81 -25.23 9.04
N ARG A 774 43.95 -25.50 8.38
CA ARG A 774 45.28 -25.18 8.91
C ARG A 774 45.48 -23.66 8.99
N ALA A 775 45.22 -22.94 7.90
CA ALA A 775 45.34 -21.48 7.85
C ALA A 775 44.48 -20.77 8.90
N LEU A 776 43.23 -21.23 9.10
CA LEU A 776 42.33 -20.68 10.12
C LEU A 776 42.78 -20.99 11.55
N LYS A 777 43.47 -22.10 11.81
CA LYS A 777 44.01 -22.46 13.14
C LYS A 777 45.27 -21.69 13.49
N GLU A 778 46.13 -21.45 12.51
CA GLU A 778 47.41 -20.75 12.68
C GLU A 778 47.23 -19.23 12.81
N GLY A 779 46.05 -18.70 12.45
CA GLY A 779 45.76 -17.26 12.54
C GLY A 779 46.47 -16.42 11.47
N VAL A 780 46.99 -17.06 10.42
CA VAL A 780 47.78 -16.45 9.32
C VAL A 780 46.89 -16.10 8.11
N ALA A 781 45.58 -16.01 8.33
CA ALA A 781 44.58 -15.93 7.28
C ALA A 781 44.40 -14.50 6.71
N ASP A 782 45.32 -14.04 5.86
CA ASP A 782 45.04 -12.91 4.96
C ASP A 782 44.27 -13.38 3.70
N ALA A 783 43.55 -12.47 3.05
CA ALA A 783 42.62 -12.81 1.97
C ALA A 783 43.33 -13.42 0.75
N SER A 784 44.54 -12.94 0.42
CA SER A 784 45.35 -13.45 -0.68
C SER A 784 45.88 -14.85 -0.41
N HIS A 785 46.36 -15.11 0.80
CA HIS A 785 46.79 -16.43 1.23
C HIS A 785 45.62 -17.42 1.19
N LEU A 786 44.47 -17.06 1.77
CA LEU A 786 43.28 -17.91 1.76
C LEU A 786 42.74 -18.18 0.35
N GLY A 787 42.74 -17.17 -0.52
CA GLY A 787 42.37 -17.32 -1.93
C GLY A 787 43.32 -18.25 -2.69
N ALA A 788 44.60 -18.28 -2.34
CA ALA A 788 45.58 -19.17 -2.96
C ALA A 788 45.49 -20.62 -2.47
N VAL A 789 45.22 -20.85 -1.18
CA VAL A 789 45.20 -22.21 -0.60
C VAL A 789 43.84 -22.91 -0.71
N ALA A 790 42.74 -22.16 -0.85
CA ALA A 790 41.38 -22.71 -0.92
C ALA A 790 40.47 -21.88 -1.86
N PRO A 791 40.82 -21.70 -3.14
CA PRO A 791 40.09 -20.84 -4.07
C PRO A 791 38.64 -21.28 -4.28
N THR A 792 38.38 -22.59 -4.36
CA THR A 792 37.06 -23.13 -4.65
C THR A 792 36.17 -23.07 -3.42
N LEU A 793 36.69 -23.51 -2.27
CA LEU A 793 35.94 -23.48 -1.01
C LEU A 793 35.66 -22.06 -0.51
N LEU A 794 36.59 -21.12 -0.73
CA LEU A 794 36.39 -19.73 -0.37
C LEU A 794 35.24 -19.10 -1.17
N ARG A 795 35.04 -19.51 -2.44
CA ARG A 795 33.89 -19.05 -3.24
C ARG A 795 32.55 -19.48 -2.65
N THR A 796 32.48 -20.70 -2.11
CA THR A 796 31.27 -21.22 -1.46
C THR A 796 31.05 -20.65 -0.05
N LEU A 797 32.13 -20.41 0.70
CA LEU A 797 32.05 -19.87 2.07
C LEU A 797 31.85 -18.35 2.13
N ALA A 798 32.49 -17.62 1.22
CA ALA A 798 32.50 -16.16 1.17
C ALA A 798 32.03 -15.65 -0.21
N PRO A 799 30.76 -15.92 -0.60
CA PRO A 799 30.21 -15.42 -1.85
C PRO A 799 29.98 -13.90 -1.83
N VAL A 800 29.90 -13.29 -0.63
CA VAL A 800 29.66 -11.86 -0.45
C VAL A 800 30.79 -11.21 0.35
N TRP A 801 31.34 -10.11 -0.16
CA TRP A 801 32.38 -9.31 0.50
C TRP A 801 31.84 -7.92 0.86
N LEU A 802 32.10 -7.48 2.09
CA LEU A 802 31.81 -6.13 2.59
C LEU A 802 33.13 -5.39 2.79
N ALA A 803 33.29 -4.23 2.17
CA ALA A 803 34.50 -3.43 2.31
C ALA A 803 34.18 -1.93 2.26
N SER A 804 34.95 -1.14 3.02
CA SER A 804 35.10 0.26 2.64
C SER A 804 35.89 0.35 1.34
N PRO A 805 35.76 1.42 0.53
CA PRO A 805 36.56 1.60 -0.69
C PRO A 805 38.06 1.43 -0.43
N TYR A 806 38.50 1.85 0.75
CA TYR A 806 39.89 1.81 1.21
C TYR A 806 40.36 0.42 1.67
N ASP A 807 39.44 -0.50 1.97
CA ASP A 807 39.77 -1.89 2.31
C ASP A 807 39.78 -2.82 1.07
N VAL A 808 39.26 -2.36 -0.07
CA VAL A 808 39.21 -3.15 -1.33
C VAL A 808 40.61 -3.63 -1.78
N PRO A 809 41.70 -2.85 -1.68
CA PRO A 809 43.05 -3.34 -2.01
C PRO A 809 43.51 -4.55 -1.20
N ALA A 810 42.90 -4.82 -0.03
CA ALA A 810 43.19 -6.01 0.76
C ALA A 810 42.47 -7.28 0.22
N ILE A 811 41.57 -7.12 -0.77
CA ILE A 811 40.87 -8.21 -1.44
C ILE A 811 41.69 -8.65 -2.67
N PRO A 812 41.87 -9.97 -2.89
CA PRO A 812 42.56 -10.49 -4.06
C PRO A 812 41.97 -9.96 -5.37
N ASP A 813 42.83 -9.70 -6.34
CA ASP A 813 42.42 -9.19 -7.66
C ASP A 813 41.63 -10.22 -8.47
N SER A 814 42.03 -11.49 -8.35
CA SER A 814 41.41 -12.62 -9.05
C SER A 814 40.89 -13.69 -8.08
N PRO A 815 39.74 -14.33 -8.37
CA PRO A 815 38.84 -14.04 -9.48
C PRO A 815 38.03 -12.75 -9.26
N HIS A 816 37.59 -12.13 -10.36
CA HIS A 816 36.70 -10.96 -10.33
C HIS A 816 35.35 -11.24 -9.67
N PHE A 817 34.62 -10.19 -9.34
CA PHE A 817 33.26 -10.26 -8.84
C PHE A 817 32.26 -10.23 -10.00
N ASP A 818 31.23 -11.06 -9.89
CA ASP A 818 30.15 -11.07 -10.88
C ASP A 818 29.33 -9.78 -10.78
N VAL A 819 29.14 -9.27 -9.55
CA VAL A 819 28.46 -7.98 -9.30
C VAL A 819 29.21 -7.17 -8.25
N VAL A 820 29.44 -5.88 -8.54
CA VAL A 820 29.88 -4.90 -7.55
C VAL A 820 28.73 -3.94 -7.28
N ILE A 821 28.35 -3.84 -6.00
CA ILE A 821 27.32 -2.93 -5.52
C ILE A 821 28.00 -1.81 -4.73
N VAL A 822 27.92 -0.57 -5.22
CA VAL A 822 28.37 0.60 -4.46
C VAL A 822 27.14 1.19 -3.76
N ALA A 823 26.99 0.94 -2.46
CA ALA A 823 25.74 1.20 -1.73
C ALA A 823 25.50 2.68 -1.35
N ASP A 824 26.57 3.47 -1.28
CA ASP A 824 26.55 4.92 -0.98
C ASP A 824 27.35 5.67 -2.06
N ALA A 825 27.04 5.39 -3.33
CA ALA A 825 27.76 5.89 -4.49
C ALA A 825 27.73 7.42 -4.62
N GLY A 826 26.75 8.10 -4.02
CA GLY A 826 26.73 9.56 -3.96
C GLY A 826 27.79 10.14 -3.00
N ALA A 827 28.33 9.33 -2.09
CA ALA A 827 29.30 9.77 -1.07
C ALA A 827 30.77 9.47 -1.41
N VAL A 828 31.04 8.87 -2.58
CA VAL A 828 32.38 8.44 -3.00
C VAL A 828 32.70 8.95 -4.40
N CYS A 829 33.94 9.41 -4.63
CA CYS A 829 34.40 9.85 -5.94
C CYS A 829 34.92 8.66 -6.79
N LEU A 830 35.29 8.93 -8.05
CA LEU A 830 35.80 7.91 -8.96
C LEU A 830 37.11 7.29 -8.47
N ALA A 831 38.03 8.09 -7.92
CA ALA A 831 39.29 7.60 -7.36
C ALA A 831 39.07 6.61 -6.21
N GLU A 832 38.09 6.88 -5.34
CA GLU A 832 37.74 5.98 -4.24
C GLU A 832 37.11 4.68 -4.75
N ALA A 833 36.26 4.74 -5.77
CA ALA A 833 35.53 3.59 -6.30
C ALA A 833 36.33 2.73 -7.30
N ALA A 834 37.38 3.27 -7.93
CA ALA A 834 38.12 2.61 -9.01
C ALA A 834 38.64 1.21 -8.67
N PRO A 835 39.24 0.94 -7.48
CA PRO A 835 39.62 -0.41 -7.05
C PRO A 835 38.46 -1.42 -7.07
N ALA A 836 37.25 -0.98 -6.75
CA ALA A 836 36.07 -1.83 -6.78
C ALA A 836 35.56 -2.04 -8.21
N LEU A 837 35.46 -0.96 -8.99
CA LEU A 837 34.93 -0.98 -10.36
C LEU A 837 35.77 -1.87 -11.29
N ARG A 838 37.11 -1.83 -11.17
CA ARG A 838 38.00 -2.66 -12.00
C ARG A 838 37.83 -4.17 -11.78
N ARG A 839 37.19 -4.58 -10.67
CA ARG A 839 36.91 -5.99 -10.34
C ARG A 839 35.50 -6.43 -10.73
N ALA A 840 34.70 -5.59 -11.38
CA ALA A 840 33.27 -5.78 -11.58
C ALA A 840 32.92 -6.28 -12.98
N ARG A 841 32.16 -7.37 -13.11
CA ARG A 841 31.50 -7.72 -14.39
C ARG A 841 30.20 -6.94 -14.60
N GLN A 842 29.46 -6.71 -13.53
CA GLN A 842 28.23 -5.91 -13.47
C GLN A 842 28.39 -4.85 -12.37
N VAL A 843 27.99 -3.61 -12.65
CA VAL A 843 28.05 -2.50 -11.69
C VAL A 843 26.64 -2.03 -11.35
N VAL A 844 26.34 -2.00 -10.06
CA VAL A 844 25.10 -1.44 -9.53
C VAL A 844 25.44 -0.38 -8.51
N VAL A 845 24.99 0.85 -8.73
CA VAL A 845 25.25 1.96 -7.80
C VAL A 845 23.97 2.42 -7.13
N PHE A 846 23.95 2.43 -5.81
CA PHE A 846 22.89 3.01 -5.00
C PHE A 846 23.39 4.31 -4.40
N GLY A 847 22.59 5.36 -4.45
CA GLY A 847 23.01 6.64 -3.90
C GLY A 847 21.87 7.65 -3.88
N ASP A 848 22.12 8.73 -3.16
CA ASP A 848 21.26 9.90 -3.13
C ASP A 848 22.11 11.15 -3.37
N PRO A 849 22.24 11.62 -4.62
CA PRO A 849 23.09 12.78 -4.94
C PRO A 849 22.60 14.08 -4.28
N VAL A 850 21.36 14.11 -3.78
CA VAL A 850 20.81 15.29 -3.09
C VAL A 850 21.38 15.45 -1.69
N THR A 851 21.69 14.36 -0.97
CA THR A 851 22.24 14.43 0.41
C THR A 851 23.68 13.97 0.50
N GLN A 852 24.18 13.24 -0.49
CA GLN A 852 25.49 12.64 -0.50
C GLN A 852 26.41 13.39 -1.46
N LYS A 853 27.62 13.68 -0.99
CA LYS A 853 28.67 14.29 -1.80
C LYS A 853 30.04 13.74 -1.35
N PRO A 854 30.95 13.41 -2.27
CA PRO A 854 32.33 13.10 -1.91
C PRO A 854 33.00 14.33 -1.29
N THR A 855 33.73 14.13 -0.19
CA THR A 855 34.46 15.22 0.47
C THR A 855 35.90 14.79 0.77
N PRO A 856 36.88 15.70 0.65
CA PRO A 856 38.27 15.38 0.94
C PRO A 856 38.44 15.08 2.43
N PHE A 857 39.36 14.17 2.76
CA PHE A 857 39.69 13.83 4.15
C PHE A 857 41.20 13.62 4.32
N ARG A 858 41.67 13.74 5.56
CA ARG A 858 43.06 13.49 5.96
C ARG A 858 43.10 12.54 7.14
N ILE A 859 44.13 11.69 7.23
CA ILE A 859 44.34 10.81 8.39
C ILE A 859 44.97 11.59 9.56
N SER A 860 45.88 12.52 9.28
CA SER A 860 46.56 13.32 10.31
C SER A 860 45.57 14.11 11.17
N THR A 861 45.87 14.18 12.47
CA THR A 861 45.18 15.03 13.45
C THR A 861 45.88 16.39 13.64
N GLY A 862 47.06 16.57 13.05
CA GLY A 862 47.81 17.82 13.10
C GLY A 862 47.24 18.89 12.17
N THR A 863 47.64 20.14 12.42
CA THR A 863 47.29 21.27 11.54
C THR A 863 47.97 21.09 10.18
N PRO A 864 47.24 21.25 9.06
CA PRO A 864 47.83 21.16 7.72
C PRO A 864 48.97 22.17 7.55
N THR A 865 50.03 21.74 6.87
CA THR A 865 51.16 22.58 6.46
C THR A 865 51.11 22.84 4.95
N ALA A 866 51.89 23.79 4.44
CA ALA A 866 51.97 24.05 3.00
C ALA A 866 52.40 22.81 2.19
N ASP A 867 53.23 21.93 2.79
CA ASP A 867 53.65 20.66 2.19
C ASP A 867 52.52 19.59 2.17
N ASP A 868 51.33 19.88 2.72
CA ASP A 868 50.16 19.00 2.76
C ASP A 868 49.06 19.42 1.75
N GLU A 869 49.35 20.39 0.87
CA GLU A 869 48.50 20.74 -0.27
C GLU A 869 48.53 19.63 -1.32
N ALA A 870 47.35 19.27 -1.86
CA ALA A 870 47.22 18.24 -2.87
C ALA A 870 47.73 18.76 -4.22
N GLU A 871 48.52 17.96 -4.94
CA GLU A 871 49.01 18.34 -6.27
C GLU A 871 47.89 18.27 -7.31
N GLU A 872 46.92 17.37 -7.12
CA GLU A 872 45.73 17.25 -7.96
C GLU A 872 44.48 17.77 -7.21
N PRO A 873 43.64 18.61 -7.84
CA PRO A 873 42.37 19.02 -7.25
C PRO A 873 41.46 17.82 -6.98
N PHE A 874 40.80 17.83 -5.82
CA PHE A 874 39.84 16.78 -5.46
C PHE A 874 38.61 16.80 -6.37
N ASP A 875 38.23 15.65 -6.91
CA ASP A 875 37.04 15.49 -7.75
C ASP A 875 35.79 15.36 -6.88
N GLY A 876 35.04 16.46 -6.78
CA GLY A 876 33.79 16.51 -6.01
C GLY A 876 32.61 15.80 -6.66
N THR A 877 32.73 15.31 -7.91
CA THR A 877 31.64 14.61 -8.60
C THR A 877 31.58 13.15 -8.12
N SER A 878 30.39 12.73 -7.71
CA SER A 878 30.18 11.38 -7.19
C SER A 878 30.24 10.32 -8.28
N VAL A 879 30.62 9.08 -7.92
CA VAL A 879 30.58 7.96 -8.85
C VAL A 879 29.13 7.63 -9.27
N PHE A 880 28.15 7.98 -8.43
CA PHE A 880 26.73 7.88 -8.77
C PHE A 880 26.38 8.77 -9.96
N GLU A 881 26.69 10.07 -9.90
CA GLU A 881 26.41 11.01 -10.99
C GLU A 881 27.10 10.59 -12.28
N ARG A 882 28.39 10.27 -12.22
CA ARG A 882 29.17 9.83 -13.39
C ARG A 882 28.59 8.59 -14.05
N LEU A 883 28.13 7.61 -13.28
CA LEU A 883 27.55 6.38 -13.81
C LEU A 883 26.07 6.53 -14.19
N ALA A 884 25.32 7.44 -13.57
CA ALA A 884 23.94 7.75 -13.96
C ALA A 884 23.86 8.36 -15.37
N ASP A 885 24.92 9.05 -15.82
CA ASP A 885 25.05 9.54 -17.20
C ASP A 885 25.28 8.42 -18.24
N LEU A 886 25.71 7.24 -17.80
CA LEU A 886 26.00 6.08 -18.64
C LEU A 886 24.95 4.98 -18.53
N LEU A 887 24.37 4.79 -17.34
CA LEU A 887 23.54 3.65 -16.99
C LEU A 887 22.07 4.06 -16.86
N PRO A 888 21.12 3.13 -17.07
CA PRO A 888 19.73 3.40 -16.74
C PRO A 888 19.57 3.72 -15.25
N VAL A 889 18.85 4.81 -14.95
CA VAL A 889 18.51 5.21 -13.58
C VAL A 889 17.14 4.64 -13.21
N ALA A 890 17.05 4.03 -12.04
CA ALA A 890 15.79 3.64 -11.40
C ALA A 890 15.65 4.43 -10.09
N THR A 891 14.50 5.06 -9.86
CA THR A 891 14.24 5.84 -8.66
C THR A 891 13.30 5.08 -7.75
N LEU A 892 13.70 4.91 -6.48
CA LEU A 892 12.81 4.43 -5.44
C LEU A 892 12.17 5.64 -4.76
N THR A 893 10.84 5.70 -4.74
CA THR A 893 10.08 6.89 -4.30
C THR A 893 9.24 6.65 -3.05
N ARG A 894 8.97 5.40 -2.67
CA ARG A 894 8.11 5.06 -1.52
C ARG A 894 8.87 5.04 -0.20
N SER A 895 8.64 6.02 0.67
CA SER A 895 9.32 6.11 1.97
C SER A 895 8.60 5.33 3.07
N TYR A 896 9.37 4.59 3.86
CA TYR A 896 8.90 3.79 5.00
C TYR A 896 9.29 4.37 6.38
N ARG A 897 9.79 5.61 6.42
CA ARG A 897 10.23 6.25 7.68
C ARG A 897 9.02 6.55 8.58
N ALA A 898 9.14 6.22 9.86
CA ALA A 898 8.06 6.39 10.83
C ALA A 898 8.13 7.74 11.55
N GLY A 899 7.15 8.63 11.32
CA GLY A 899 7.00 9.87 12.07
C GLY A 899 7.71 11.08 11.47
N GLY A 900 7.55 11.32 10.17
CA GLY A 900 8.20 12.45 9.53
C GLY A 900 7.40 13.00 8.38
N GLU A 901 6.08 12.95 8.43
CA GLU A 901 5.25 13.38 7.29
C GLU A 901 5.42 14.87 6.99
N ASP A 902 5.20 15.74 7.98
CA ASP A 902 5.35 17.19 7.78
C ASP A 902 6.78 17.54 7.34
N LEU A 903 7.77 16.83 7.88
CA LEU A 903 9.16 16.97 7.53
C LEU A 903 9.49 16.42 6.14
N ALA A 904 8.93 15.27 5.77
CA ALA A 904 9.16 14.59 4.51
C ALA A 904 8.50 15.34 3.37
N GLU A 905 7.29 15.87 3.56
CA GLU A 905 6.59 16.68 2.57
C GLU A 905 7.36 17.98 2.28
N LEU A 906 7.81 18.69 3.32
CA LEU A 906 8.64 19.89 3.15
C LEU A 906 9.98 19.58 2.47
N VAL A 907 10.63 18.49 2.86
CA VAL A 907 11.88 18.03 2.23
C VAL A 907 11.62 17.61 0.79
N ASN A 908 10.50 16.96 0.51
CA ASN A 908 10.11 16.48 -0.81
C ASN A 908 9.89 17.65 -1.77
N ASP A 909 9.11 18.64 -1.34
CA ASP A 909 8.81 19.83 -2.13
C ASP A 909 10.07 20.67 -2.37
N ALA A 910 10.92 20.82 -1.35
CA ALA A 910 12.10 21.67 -1.44
C ALA A 910 13.26 21.02 -2.21
N PHE A 911 13.45 19.70 -2.12
CA PHE A 911 14.69 19.05 -2.58
C PHE A 911 14.51 17.86 -3.53
N TYR A 912 13.30 17.28 -3.62
CA TYR A 912 13.04 16.08 -4.43
C TYR A 912 11.91 16.26 -5.46
N GLY A 913 11.47 17.49 -5.71
CA GLY A 913 10.51 17.81 -6.77
C GLY A 913 9.12 17.19 -6.59
N GLY A 914 8.74 16.80 -5.37
CA GLY A 914 7.46 16.17 -5.10
C GLY A 914 7.41 14.66 -5.36
N GLU A 915 8.53 14.02 -5.74
CA GLU A 915 8.56 12.59 -6.10
C GLU A 915 8.45 11.62 -4.91
N LEU A 916 8.85 12.02 -3.70
CA LEU A 916 8.82 11.16 -2.50
C LEU A 916 7.39 10.91 -2.01
N ALA A 917 6.92 9.66 -2.11
CA ALA A 917 5.64 9.24 -1.58
C ALA A 917 5.78 8.69 -0.14
N SER A 918 5.08 9.28 0.83
CA SER A 918 5.04 8.79 2.22
C SER A 918 3.61 8.69 2.73
N LEU A 919 3.30 7.66 3.52
CA LEU A 919 2.00 7.52 4.15
C LEU A 919 1.85 8.45 5.37
N PRO A 920 0.64 8.97 5.65
CA PRO A 920 0.44 9.89 6.76
C PRO A 920 0.73 9.30 8.12
N TRP A 921 1.25 10.10 9.05
CA TRP A 921 1.48 9.67 10.44
C TRP A 921 0.25 9.92 11.31
N ALA A 922 -0.17 8.93 12.10
CA ALA A 922 -1.32 9.08 12.99
C ALA A 922 -1.14 10.22 14.00
N GLY A 923 0.11 10.48 14.44
CA GLY A 923 0.40 11.59 15.34
C GLY A 923 0.06 12.96 14.76
N SER A 924 0.33 13.18 13.46
CA SER A 924 -0.03 14.42 12.76
C SER A 924 -1.54 14.62 12.74
N TYR A 925 -2.31 13.54 12.51
CA TYR A 925 -3.77 13.56 12.61
C TYR A 925 -4.27 13.89 14.03
N LEU A 926 -3.59 13.38 15.05
CA LEU A 926 -3.86 13.64 16.47
C LEU A 926 -3.31 15.00 16.97
N GLY A 927 -2.82 15.87 16.08
CA GLY A 927 -2.28 17.20 16.42
C GLY A 927 -0.88 17.19 17.04
N ARG A 928 -0.16 16.07 16.98
CA ARG A 928 1.24 15.92 17.41
C ARG A 928 2.12 15.94 16.17
N GLY A 929 2.48 17.12 15.67
CA GLY A 929 3.32 17.25 14.46
C GLY A 929 4.70 16.62 14.61
N SER A 930 5.27 16.17 13.51
CA SER A 930 6.65 15.62 13.45
C SER A 930 7.72 16.72 13.43
N LEU A 931 7.34 17.92 13.00
CA LEU A 931 8.19 19.10 12.94
C LEU A 931 7.60 20.23 13.79
N SER A 932 8.40 20.81 14.67
CA SER A 932 8.05 22.03 15.40
C SER A 932 9.16 23.07 15.30
N VAL A 933 8.78 24.35 15.38
CA VAL A 933 9.71 25.47 15.37
C VAL A 933 9.56 26.27 16.66
N ASP A 934 10.64 26.35 17.42
CA ASP A 934 10.75 27.09 18.67
C ASP A 934 11.52 28.40 18.41
N TYR A 935 10.77 29.50 18.29
CA TYR A 935 11.37 30.83 18.19
C TYR A 935 11.76 31.37 19.55
N VAL A 936 13.06 31.60 19.77
CA VAL A 936 13.61 32.08 21.05
C VAL A 936 13.76 33.60 21.02
N SER A 937 13.23 34.29 22.02
CA SER A 937 13.40 35.74 22.19
C SER A 937 14.74 36.07 22.85
N GLY A 938 15.32 37.23 22.52
CA GLY A 938 16.55 37.71 23.16
C GLY A 938 17.86 37.15 22.61
N GLY A 939 17.85 36.47 21.47
CA GLY A 939 19.05 36.01 20.75
C GLY A 939 19.84 37.16 20.08
N HIS A 940 20.29 38.13 20.87
CA HIS A 940 21.08 39.27 20.39
C HIS A 940 22.55 39.14 20.80
N GLY A 941 23.46 39.54 19.91
CA GLY A 941 24.90 39.51 20.20
C GLY A 941 25.70 40.57 19.44
N ALA A 942 26.99 40.64 19.76
CA ALA A 942 27.94 41.39 18.96
C ALA A 942 28.42 40.50 17.79
N PRO A 943 28.60 41.06 16.58
CA PRO A 943 29.17 40.31 15.46
C PRO A 943 30.56 39.79 15.81
N ASP A 944 30.87 38.57 15.36
CA ASP A 944 32.19 38.00 15.48
C ASP A 944 33.19 38.80 14.62
N PRO A 945 34.39 39.11 15.14
CA PRO A 945 35.37 39.90 14.40
C PRO A 945 35.99 39.18 13.19
N VAL A 946 35.88 37.85 13.09
CA VAL A 946 36.39 37.03 11.98
C VAL A 946 35.31 36.74 10.96
N THR A 947 34.15 36.23 11.40
CA THR A 947 33.07 35.83 10.48
C THR A 947 32.08 36.96 10.19
N GLY A 948 32.05 38.01 11.00
CA GLY A 948 31.12 39.12 10.84
C GLY A 948 29.67 38.77 11.18
N ALA A 949 29.37 37.54 11.62
CA ALA A 949 28.03 37.08 11.99
C ALA A 949 27.81 37.08 13.51
N VAL A 950 26.55 37.15 13.97
CA VAL A 950 26.24 36.97 15.40
C VAL A 950 26.11 35.48 15.69
N GLU A 951 27.21 34.86 16.11
CA GLU A 951 27.28 33.41 16.33
C GLU A 951 27.00 32.98 17.76
N SER A 952 26.24 31.88 17.87
CA SER A 952 25.91 31.16 19.09
C SER A 952 25.26 32.04 20.18
N PRO A 953 24.06 32.60 19.96
CA PRO A 953 23.35 33.35 21.00
C PRO A 953 23.05 32.50 22.24
N ASP A 954 23.21 33.08 23.43
CA ASP A 954 22.99 32.37 24.71
C ASP A 954 21.56 31.85 24.86
N ALA A 955 20.59 32.58 24.29
CA ALA A 955 19.18 32.20 24.32
C ALA A 955 18.92 30.86 23.62
N GLU A 956 19.52 30.62 22.45
CA GLU A 956 19.42 29.33 21.75
C GLU A 956 20.12 28.21 22.51
N VAL A 957 21.34 28.45 23.00
CA VAL A 957 22.09 27.46 23.79
C VAL A 957 21.25 26.99 24.98
N ASN A 958 20.67 27.92 25.74
CA ASN A 958 19.85 27.61 26.90
C ASN A 958 18.59 26.82 26.52
N ARG A 959 17.90 27.18 25.42
CA ARG A 959 16.71 26.46 24.95
C ARG A 959 17.05 25.05 24.50
N VAL A 960 18.14 24.86 23.75
CA VAL A 960 18.64 23.55 23.33
C VAL A 960 18.94 22.68 24.55
N VAL A 961 19.64 23.22 25.57
CA VAL A 961 19.91 22.49 26.82
C VAL A 961 18.62 22.07 27.51
N THR A 962 17.61 22.94 27.57
CA THR A 962 16.29 22.60 28.13
C THR A 962 15.65 21.43 27.39
N LEU A 963 15.62 21.47 26.05
CA LEU A 963 15.04 20.41 25.22
C LEU A 963 15.79 19.08 25.37
N VAL A 964 17.13 19.13 25.45
CA VAL A 964 17.98 17.94 25.67
C VAL A 964 17.68 17.31 27.04
N VAL A 965 17.55 18.12 28.09
CA VAL A 965 17.17 17.65 29.44
C VAL A 965 15.77 17.06 29.46
N GLU A 966 14.79 17.75 28.86
CA GLU A 966 13.40 17.26 28.76
C GLU A 966 13.33 15.91 28.03
N HIS A 967 14.11 15.74 26.97
CA HIS A 967 14.21 14.47 26.26
C HIS A 967 14.85 13.38 27.12
N ALA A 968 15.98 13.67 27.76
CA ALA A 968 16.68 12.70 28.59
C ALA A 968 15.78 12.15 29.72
N VAL A 969 14.95 13.00 30.33
CA VAL A 969 14.02 12.63 31.41
C VAL A 969 12.77 11.91 30.90
N ASN A 970 12.10 12.47 29.88
CA ASN A 970 10.78 11.96 29.48
C ASN A 970 10.85 10.89 28.38
N ARG A 971 11.97 10.80 27.66
CA ARG A 971 12.16 9.97 26.46
C ARG A 971 13.56 9.35 26.36
N GLY A 972 14.21 9.04 27.48
CA GLY A 972 15.57 8.49 27.51
C GLY A 972 15.79 7.15 26.80
N SER A 973 14.73 6.49 26.30
CA SER A 973 14.81 5.32 25.43
C SER A 973 14.98 5.65 23.94
N GLU A 974 14.61 6.86 23.49
CA GLU A 974 14.73 7.30 22.11
C GLU A 974 16.08 7.99 21.89
N SER A 975 16.71 7.77 20.73
CA SER A 975 18.00 8.38 20.43
C SER A 975 17.84 9.87 20.04
N LEU A 976 18.78 10.71 20.47
CA LEU A 976 18.75 12.16 20.25
C LEU A 976 20.07 12.65 19.69
N MET A 977 20.03 13.65 18.82
CA MET A 977 21.17 14.52 18.58
C MET A 977 20.77 15.97 18.41
N VAL A 978 21.74 16.85 18.64
CA VAL A 978 21.65 18.25 18.25
C VAL A 978 22.48 18.45 16.99
N VAL A 979 21.91 19.11 15.99
CA VAL A 979 22.59 19.51 14.76
C VAL A 979 22.65 21.02 14.71
N THR A 980 23.79 21.61 14.35
CA THR A 980 23.97 23.06 14.25
C THR A 980 24.60 23.49 12.93
N ALA A 981 24.29 24.71 12.46
CA ALA A 981 24.91 25.29 11.26
C ALA A 981 26.25 26.00 11.54
N SER A 982 26.61 26.25 12.82
CA SER A 982 27.92 26.78 13.24
C SER A 982 28.69 25.77 14.09
N ALA A 983 29.96 25.53 13.73
CA ALA A 983 30.88 24.69 14.50
C ALA A 983 31.16 25.24 15.90
N ARG A 984 31.24 26.57 16.03
CA ARG A 984 31.36 27.25 17.32
C ARG A 984 30.12 27.05 18.17
N HIS A 985 28.93 27.11 17.57
CA HIS A 985 27.69 26.83 18.29
C HIS A 985 27.63 25.38 18.77
N ALA A 986 28.04 24.40 17.95
CA ALA A 986 28.14 23.00 18.36
C ALA A 986 29.03 22.82 19.60
N GLU A 987 30.21 23.45 19.63
CA GLU A 987 31.13 23.40 20.78
C GLU A 987 30.49 23.98 22.04
N ARG A 988 29.86 25.16 21.91
CA ARG A 988 29.20 25.81 23.05
C ARG A 988 28.02 25.00 23.59
N VAL A 989 27.23 24.37 22.71
CA VAL A 989 26.15 23.47 23.12
C VAL A 989 26.72 22.22 23.79
N ARG A 990 27.81 21.62 23.27
CA ARG A 990 28.47 20.46 23.91
C ARG A 990 28.92 20.78 25.33
N ALA A 991 29.60 21.92 25.52
CA ALA A 991 30.02 22.37 26.83
C ALA A 991 28.83 22.61 27.78
N ALA A 992 27.80 23.33 27.31
CA ALA A 992 26.63 23.65 28.12
C ALA A 992 25.80 22.42 28.52
N VAL A 993 25.66 21.44 27.62
CA VAL A 993 24.98 20.16 27.93
C VAL A 993 25.81 19.35 28.93
N ALA A 994 27.15 19.30 28.77
CA ALA A 994 28.01 18.62 29.72
C ALA A 994 27.92 19.22 31.13
N ASP A 995 27.88 20.55 31.23
CA ASP A 995 27.70 21.26 32.50
C ASP A 995 26.30 21.00 33.10
N ALA A 996 25.25 21.00 32.29
CA ALA A 996 23.88 20.74 32.74
C ALA A 996 23.65 19.29 33.22
N PHE A 997 24.44 18.35 32.71
CA PHE A 997 24.41 16.94 33.12
C PHE A 997 25.34 16.63 34.29
N ALA A 998 26.27 17.53 34.63
CA ALA A 998 27.21 17.33 35.72
C ALA A 998 26.47 17.17 37.07
N GLY A 999 26.69 16.03 37.75
CA GLY A 999 26.14 15.77 39.08
C GLY A 999 24.66 15.34 39.12
N ARG A 1000 24.00 15.15 37.97
CA ARG A 1000 22.61 14.68 37.89
C ARG A 1000 22.51 13.17 37.69
N SER A 1001 21.87 12.47 38.64
CA SER A 1001 21.67 11.02 38.56
C SER A 1001 20.55 10.60 37.61
N ASP A 1002 19.55 11.45 37.39
CA ASP A 1002 18.36 11.18 36.58
C ASP A 1002 18.60 11.16 35.07
N VAL A 1003 19.74 11.70 34.61
CA VAL A 1003 20.17 11.69 33.20
C VAL A 1003 21.47 10.90 32.96
N ALA A 1004 22.08 10.35 34.02
CA ALA A 1004 23.36 9.65 33.94
C ALA A 1004 23.31 8.46 32.98
N ASP A 1005 22.23 7.68 33.02
CA ASP A 1005 22.01 6.52 32.14
C ASP A 1005 21.86 6.91 30.67
N PHE A 1006 21.32 8.09 30.36
CA PHE A 1006 21.16 8.57 28.99
C PHE A 1006 22.53 8.91 28.36
N VAL A 1007 23.45 9.46 29.16
CA VAL A 1007 24.79 9.89 28.73
C VAL A 1007 25.79 8.74 28.71
N ALA A 1008 25.71 7.82 29.68
CA ALA A 1008 26.67 6.73 29.86
C ALA A 1008 26.35 5.47 29.04
N ARG A 1009 25.23 5.46 28.30
CA ARG A 1009 24.78 4.33 27.49
C ARG A 1009 25.77 4.02 26.35
N ASP A 1010 26.35 2.82 26.36
CA ASP A 1010 27.07 2.24 25.21
C ASP A 1010 26.04 1.71 24.20
N THR A 1011 25.33 2.63 23.55
CA THR A 1011 24.36 2.33 22.49
C THR A 1011 24.98 2.55 21.12
N ALA A 1012 24.42 1.91 20.09
CA ALA A 1012 24.83 2.13 18.70
C ALA A 1012 24.63 3.58 18.24
N GLU A 1013 23.73 4.32 18.91
CA GLU A 1013 23.38 5.70 18.60
C GLU A 1013 23.43 6.55 19.88
N PRO A 1014 24.63 6.94 20.34
CA PRO A 1014 24.78 7.79 21.52
C PRO A 1014 24.30 9.22 21.21
N PHE A 1015 23.98 9.95 22.28
CA PHE A 1015 23.73 11.38 22.19
C PHE A 1015 24.96 12.09 21.63
N ALA A 1016 24.74 12.94 20.62
CA ALA A 1016 25.79 13.71 19.98
C ALA A 1016 25.32 15.12 19.65
N VAL A 1017 26.26 16.05 19.60
CA VAL A 1017 26.06 17.42 19.13
C VAL A 1017 27.03 17.62 17.98
N LEU A 1018 26.49 17.78 16.78
CA LEU A 1018 27.22 17.70 15.51
C LEU A 1018 26.94 18.94 14.67
N THR A 1019 27.86 19.29 13.78
CA THR A 1019 27.56 20.22 12.69
C THR A 1019 26.71 19.55 11.60
N LEU A 1020 26.20 20.33 10.64
CA LEU A 1020 25.49 19.78 9.48
C LEU A 1020 26.37 18.77 8.72
N GLU A 1021 27.64 19.10 8.47
CA GLU A 1021 28.60 18.23 7.78
C GLU A 1021 28.92 16.97 8.60
N GLU A 1022 29.13 17.09 9.91
CA GLU A 1022 29.38 15.95 10.80
C GLU A 1022 28.15 15.00 10.89
N SER A 1023 26.94 15.51 10.64
CA SER A 1023 25.69 14.75 10.72
C SER A 1023 25.38 13.90 9.49
N VAL A 1024 26.10 14.07 8.36
CA VAL A 1024 25.82 13.45 7.04
C VAL A 1024 25.65 11.93 7.11
N ALA A 1025 26.40 11.26 7.97
CA ALA A 1025 26.39 9.81 8.12
C ALA A 1025 25.69 9.30 9.41
N GLU A 1026 25.06 10.21 10.16
CA GLU A 1026 24.36 9.92 11.40
C GLU A 1026 22.84 10.05 11.23
N SER A 1027 22.06 9.36 12.06
CA SER A 1027 20.61 9.56 12.17
C SER A 1027 20.16 9.23 13.59
N ARG A 1028 19.09 9.87 14.06
CA ARG A 1028 18.53 9.66 15.41
C ARG A 1028 17.01 9.67 15.37
N ASP A 1029 16.38 9.12 16.40
CA ASP A 1029 14.92 9.16 16.51
C ASP A 1029 14.42 10.61 16.55
N ARG A 1030 15.14 11.46 17.32
CA ARG A 1030 14.85 12.89 17.44
C ARG A 1030 16.06 13.74 17.12
N VAL A 1031 15.81 14.87 16.47
CA VAL A 1031 16.84 15.87 16.16
C VAL A 1031 16.40 17.24 16.66
N ILE A 1032 17.29 17.91 17.38
CA ILE A 1032 17.16 19.34 17.65
C ILE A 1032 18.05 20.06 16.65
N PHE A 1033 17.47 20.77 15.70
CA PHE A 1033 18.24 21.59 14.76
C PHE A 1033 18.32 23.02 15.30
N SER A 1034 19.49 23.43 15.80
CA SER A 1034 19.72 24.78 16.31
C SER A 1034 20.44 25.60 15.26
N LEU A 1035 19.84 26.71 14.81
CA LEU A 1035 20.44 27.54 13.76
C LEU A 1035 21.82 28.06 14.19
N GLY A 1036 21.96 28.51 15.43
CA GLY A 1036 23.23 29.00 15.98
C GLY A 1036 23.56 30.44 15.58
N PHE A 1037 22.62 31.18 14.99
CA PHE A 1037 22.80 32.55 14.53
C PHE A 1037 21.73 33.48 15.11
N GLY A 1038 22.15 34.64 15.57
CA GLY A 1038 21.31 35.63 16.24
C GLY A 1038 21.17 36.94 15.49
N LEU A 1039 20.43 37.87 16.10
CA LEU A 1039 20.27 39.23 15.62
C LEU A 1039 21.36 40.14 16.20
N THR A 1040 21.73 41.19 15.47
CA THR A 1040 22.51 42.29 16.06
C THR A 1040 21.74 42.96 17.20
N ARG A 1041 22.43 43.73 18.06
CA ARG A 1041 21.79 44.56 19.10
C ARG A 1041 20.77 45.58 18.54
N HIS A 1042 20.83 45.87 17.24
CA HIS A 1042 19.90 46.74 16.52
C HIS A 1042 18.77 45.97 15.80
N GLY A 1043 18.64 44.66 16.04
CA GLY A 1043 17.57 43.84 15.47
C GLY A 1043 17.74 43.46 14.01
N ARG A 1044 18.91 43.71 13.39
CA ARG A 1044 19.20 43.30 12.00
C ARG A 1044 19.80 41.89 11.94
N VAL A 1045 19.36 41.12 10.96
CA VAL A 1045 19.97 39.85 10.50
C VAL A 1045 21.18 40.17 9.61
N LEU A 1046 22.28 39.45 9.79
CA LEU A 1046 23.46 39.51 8.91
C LEU A 1046 23.34 38.37 7.88
N SER A 1047 23.75 38.61 6.63
CA SER A 1047 23.47 37.77 5.45
C SER A 1047 24.23 36.43 5.40
N ASP A 1048 24.80 35.98 6.51
CA ASP A 1048 25.67 34.80 6.57
C ASP A 1048 25.26 33.88 7.73
N PHE A 1049 24.84 32.66 7.38
CA PHE A 1049 24.51 31.56 8.30
C PHE A 1049 25.56 30.43 8.22
N GLY A 1050 26.82 30.79 7.96
CA GLY A 1050 27.93 29.85 7.90
C GLY A 1050 27.77 28.88 6.74
N ASP A 1051 27.85 27.59 7.02
CA ASP A 1051 27.82 26.55 5.97
C ASP A 1051 26.55 26.60 5.11
N LEU A 1052 25.43 27.10 5.66
CA LEU A 1052 24.15 27.26 4.95
C LEU A 1052 24.17 28.38 3.89
N SER A 1053 25.06 29.36 4.02
CA SER A 1053 25.24 30.46 3.07
C SER A 1053 26.25 30.14 1.96
N THR A 1054 26.79 28.91 1.91
CA THR A 1054 27.69 28.44 0.86
C THR A 1054 26.92 27.76 -0.28
N PRO A 1055 27.52 27.55 -1.48
CA PRO A 1055 26.89 26.79 -2.55
C PRO A 1055 26.48 25.36 -2.19
N ASP A 1056 27.07 24.78 -1.14
CA ASP A 1056 26.72 23.45 -0.62
C ASP A 1056 25.62 23.51 0.47
N GLY A 1057 25.13 24.70 0.78
CA GLY A 1057 24.20 24.97 1.87
C GLY A 1057 22.85 24.29 1.69
N ASP A 1058 22.34 24.17 0.47
CA ASP A 1058 21.07 23.46 0.19
C ASP A 1058 21.21 21.97 0.55
N ARG A 1059 22.28 21.32 0.09
CA ARG A 1059 22.59 19.92 0.44
C ARG A 1059 22.69 19.74 1.95
N LEU A 1060 23.44 20.62 2.63
CA LEU A 1060 23.63 20.54 4.08
C LEU A 1060 22.31 20.73 4.84
N LEU A 1061 21.45 21.65 4.39
CA LEU A 1061 20.11 21.79 4.93
C LEU A 1061 19.29 20.52 4.71
N THR A 1062 19.28 19.94 3.51
CA THR A 1062 18.59 18.67 3.24
C THR A 1062 19.11 17.56 4.13
N VAL A 1063 20.43 17.49 4.34
CA VAL A 1063 21.05 16.54 5.29
C VAL A 1063 20.45 16.76 6.66
N GLY A 1064 20.54 17.98 7.22
CA GLY A 1064 20.00 18.34 8.52
C GLY A 1064 18.53 17.94 8.69
N MET A 1065 17.69 18.29 7.70
CA MET A 1065 16.26 18.00 7.67
C MET A 1065 15.94 16.51 7.54
N THR A 1066 16.81 15.70 6.93
CA THR A 1066 16.59 14.24 6.76
C THR A 1066 17.18 13.39 7.88
N ARG A 1067 17.80 14.01 8.89
CA ARG A 1067 18.47 13.27 9.97
C ARG A 1067 17.54 12.68 11.03
N ALA A 1068 16.36 13.28 11.21
CA ALA A 1068 15.37 12.80 12.17
C ALA A 1068 14.58 11.62 11.59
N ARG A 1069 14.43 10.55 12.38
CA ARG A 1069 13.52 9.46 12.02
C ARG A 1069 12.09 9.74 12.44
N ARG A 1070 11.86 10.36 13.61
CA ARG A 1070 10.52 10.51 14.23
C ARG A 1070 10.10 11.94 14.55
N SER A 1071 11.03 12.84 14.83
CA SER A 1071 10.66 14.23 15.14
C SER A 1071 11.85 15.17 15.07
N MET A 1072 11.60 16.38 14.60
CA MET A 1072 12.56 17.47 14.58
C MET A 1072 12.01 18.71 15.28
N VAL A 1073 12.84 19.32 16.12
CA VAL A 1073 12.58 20.64 16.70
C VAL A 1073 13.60 21.61 16.14
N ILE A 1074 13.16 22.62 15.40
CA ILE A 1074 14.03 23.69 14.92
C ILE A 1074 14.03 24.80 15.96
N VAL A 1075 15.20 25.14 16.49
CA VAL A 1075 15.40 26.24 17.44
C VAL A 1075 16.06 27.40 16.71
N SER A 1076 15.40 28.57 16.71
CA SER A 1076 15.94 29.75 16.03
C SER A 1076 15.60 31.04 16.77
N SER A 1077 16.57 31.95 16.84
CA SER A 1077 16.40 33.34 17.28
C SER A 1077 15.85 34.25 16.19
N ILE A 1078 15.83 33.77 14.95
CA ILE A 1078 15.49 34.54 13.76
C ILE A 1078 14.14 34.04 13.23
N ARG A 1079 13.20 34.97 12.99
CA ARG A 1079 11.90 34.68 12.38
C ARG A 1079 11.94 34.98 10.87
N PRO A 1080 11.17 34.26 10.03
CA PRO A 1080 11.05 34.57 8.60
C PRO A 1080 10.63 36.03 8.34
N SER A 1081 9.78 36.60 9.20
CA SER A 1081 9.31 37.99 9.12
C SER A 1081 10.37 39.05 9.48
N ALA A 1082 11.55 38.65 9.96
CA ALA A 1082 12.62 39.56 10.36
C ALA A 1082 13.57 39.93 9.19
N PHE A 1083 13.20 39.54 7.96
CA PHE A 1083 14.04 39.61 6.77
C PHE A 1083 13.31 40.30 5.60
N ASP A 1084 14.06 41.06 4.79
CA ASP A 1084 13.61 41.65 3.52
C ASP A 1084 14.11 40.77 2.36
N ASP A 1085 13.21 40.36 1.46
CA ASP A 1085 13.50 39.48 0.31
C ASP A 1085 14.78 39.88 -0.46
N GLY A 1086 15.68 38.90 -0.70
CA GLY A 1086 16.81 39.01 -1.64
C GLY A 1086 18.23 39.14 -1.07
N ARG A 1087 18.45 39.04 0.25
CA ARG A 1087 19.80 39.10 0.88
C ARG A 1087 20.39 37.76 1.36
N LEU A 1088 19.66 36.65 1.31
CA LEU A 1088 20.14 35.31 1.65
C LEU A 1088 20.18 34.49 0.36
N GLU A 1089 21.19 33.63 0.24
CA GLU A 1089 21.40 32.74 -0.90
C GLU A 1089 21.51 31.29 -0.41
N PHE A 1090 21.35 30.33 -1.34
CA PHE A 1090 21.50 28.89 -1.09
C PHE A 1090 20.60 28.37 0.06
N GLY A 1091 21.13 27.47 0.88
CA GLY A 1091 20.40 26.81 1.98
C GLY A 1091 19.84 27.79 3.02
N ALA A 1092 20.48 28.94 3.22
CA ALA A 1092 19.98 29.95 4.14
C ALA A 1092 18.64 30.55 3.67
N ALA A 1093 18.47 30.77 2.35
CA ALA A 1093 17.22 31.23 1.76
C ALA A 1093 16.15 30.12 1.83
N THR A 1094 16.53 28.90 1.42
CA THR A 1094 15.65 27.72 1.42
C THR A 1094 15.08 27.44 2.82
N LEU A 1095 15.90 27.53 3.88
CA LEU A 1095 15.46 27.37 5.26
C LEU A 1095 14.37 28.39 5.62
N MET A 1096 14.54 29.67 5.25
CA MET A 1096 13.57 30.71 5.57
C MET A 1096 12.25 30.52 4.80
N THR A 1097 12.31 30.08 3.55
CA THR A 1097 11.12 29.69 2.77
C THR A 1097 10.38 28.54 3.44
N ILE A 1098 11.09 27.49 3.87
CA ILE A 1098 10.50 26.34 4.58
C ILE A 1098 9.83 26.80 5.88
N LEU A 1099 10.52 27.61 6.70
CA LEU A 1099 9.98 28.14 7.95
C LEU A 1099 8.74 29.03 7.72
N GLY A 1100 8.67 29.77 6.60
CA GLY A 1100 7.49 30.52 6.17
C GLY A 1100 6.32 29.61 5.77
N GLY A 1101 6.59 28.55 5.01
CA GLY A 1101 5.58 27.58 4.52
C GLY A 1101 4.92 26.77 5.63
N ILE A 1102 5.67 26.39 6.68
CA ILE A 1102 5.13 25.68 7.86
C ILE A 1102 4.00 26.45 8.54
N ALA A 1103 4.06 27.79 8.55
CA ALA A 1103 3.04 28.63 9.16
C ALA A 1103 1.73 28.68 8.35
N ALA A 1104 1.80 28.49 7.03
CA ALA A 1104 0.66 28.59 6.11
C ALA A 1104 -0.13 27.27 5.93
N ARG A 1105 0.53 26.10 6.02
CA ARG A 1105 -0.06 24.77 5.73
C ARG A 1105 -1.10 24.24 6.72
N LYS A 1106 -1.44 24.97 7.79
CA LYS A 1106 -2.45 24.54 8.77
C LYS A 1106 -3.91 24.54 8.27
N ARG A 1107 -4.17 24.81 6.98
CA ARG A 1107 -5.51 24.93 6.40
C ARG A 1107 -5.57 24.32 5.00
N GLU A 1108 -5.84 23.02 4.89
CA GLU A 1108 -6.33 22.42 3.64
C GLU A 1108 -7.77 21.93 3.80
N ALA A 1109 -8.54 22.09 2.72
CA ALA A 1109 -9.96 21.78 2.65
C ALA A 1109 -10.20 20.27 2.44
N ARG A 1110 -11.29 19.75 3.01
CA ARG A 1110 -11.69 18.34 2.89
C ARG A 1110 -12.17 18.02 1.47
N LEU A 1111 -11.66 16.95 0.85
CA LEU A 1111 -12.05 16.46 -0.48
C LEU A 1111 -13.19 15.41 -0.41
N GLU A 1112 -14.24 15.70 0.36
CA GLU A 1112 -15.30 14.72 0.66
C GLU A 1112 -16.15 14.36 -0.57
N ASP A 1113 -16.29 15.29 -1.52
CA ASP A 1113 -17.07 15.12 -2.74
C ASP A 1113 -16.50 14.10 -3.74
N LEU A 1114 -15.24 13.69 -3.57
CA LEU A 1114 -14.59 12.69 -4.42
C LEU A 1114 -14.70 11.26 -3.85
N ALA A 1115 -15.18 11.10 -2.62
CA ALA A 1115 -15.14 9.83 -1.93
C ALA A 1115 -16.13 8.79 -2.48
N ASP A 1116 -15.75 7.51 -2.42
CA ASP A 1116 -16.62 6.38 -2.72
C ASP A 1116 -17.93 6.42 -1.89
N PRO A 1117 -19.11 6.13 -2.49
CA PRO A 1117 -20.38 6.17 -1.76
C PRO A 1117 -20.41 5.31 -0.49
N LEU A 1118 -19.83 4.10 -0.53
CA LEU A 1118 -19.80 3.20 0.64
C LEU A 1118 -18.94 3.80 1.76
N THR A 1119 -17.83 4.44 1.40
CA THR A 1119 -16.95 5.15 2.34
C THR A 1119 -17.66 6.35 2.96
N ARG A 1120 -18.47 7.10 2.19
CA ARG A 1120 -19.28 8.20 2.73
C ARG A 1120 -20.34 7.72 3.72
N THR A 1121 -21.02 6.62 3.43
CA THR A 1121 -22.00 6.02 4.36
C THR A 1121 -21.32 5.64 5.67
N LEU A 1122 -20.15 4.99 5.63
CA LEU A 1122 -19.39 4.68 6.84
C LEU A 1122 -18.97 5.94 7.61
N ALA A 1123 -18.51 6.98 6.90
CA ALA A 1123 -18.12 8.24 7.53
C ALA A 1123 -19.29 8.91 8.26
N HIS A 1124 -20.49 8.89 7.67
CA HIS A 1124 -21.70 9.41 8.30
C HIS A 1124 -22.04 8.66 9.59
N GLU A 1125 -22.06 7.32 9.56
CA GLU A 1125 -22.33 6.48 10.74
C GLU A 1125 -21.29 6.68 11.86
N LEU A 1126 -20.00 6.80 11.52
CA LEU A 1126 -18.95 7.07 12.49
C LEU A 1126 -19.10 8.45 13.15
N ARG A 1127 -19.49 9.48 12.40
CA ARG A 1127 -19.76 10.81 12.95
C ARG A 1127 -20.99 10.82 13.84
N ALA A 1128 -22.03 10.05 13.49
CA ALA A 1128 -23.21 9.88 14.31
C ALA A 1128 -22.87 9.30 15.70
N LEU A 1129 -21.83 8.46 15.79
CA LEU A 1129 -21.26 7.92 17.04
C LEU A 1129 -20.31 8.88 17.78
N GLY A 1130 -20.15 10.13 17.31
CA GLY A 1130 -19.34 11.16 17.96
C GLY A 1130 -17.84 11.13 17.63
N LEU A 1131 -17.43 10.39 16.60
CA LEU A 1131 -16.04 10.38 16.15
C LEU A 1131 -15.72 11.57 15.24
N SER A 1132 -14.48 12.06 15.31
CA SER A 1132 -13.94 12.96 14.28
C SER A 1132 -13.46 12.10 13.12
N VAL A 1133 -14.01 12.35 11.92
CA VAL A 1133 -13.79 11.54 10.72
C VAL A 1133 -13.43 12.43 9.54
N ASP A 1134 -12.33 12.10 8.88
CA ASP A 1134 -11.95 12.70 7.60
C ASP A 1134 -11.89 11.63 6.51
N VAL A 1135 -12.39 11.98 5.34
CA VAL A 1135 -12.46 11.11 4.16
C VAL A 1135 -11.42 11.59 3.16
N HIS A 1136 -10.72 10.65 2.53
CA HIS A 1136 -9.60 10.92 1.61
C HIS A 1136 -8.54 11.81 2.28
N TYR A 1137 -8.15 11.43 3.50
CA TYR A 1137 -7.17 12.18 4.28
C TYR A 1137 -5.86 12.29 3.51
N ARG A 1138 -5.53 13.55 3.15
CA ARG A 1138 -4.38 13.94 2.32
C ARG A 1138 -4.32 13.22 0.96
N GLY A 1139 -5.46 12.75 0.45
CA GLY A 1139 -5.54 11.99 -0.80
C GLY A 1139 -4.90 10.59 -0.77
N LEU A 1140 -4.42 10.12 0.40
CA LEU A 1140 -3.67 8.87 0.55
C LEU A 1140 -4.40 7.81 1.36
N LEU A 1141 -5.20 8.22 2.35
CA LEU A 1141 -5.95 7.32 3.22
C LEU A 1141 -7.45 7.50 2.98
N PRO A 1142 -8.19 6.43 2.64
CA PRO A 1142 -9.57 6.55 2.17
C PRO A 1142 -10.52 7.06 3.25
N LEU A 1143 -10.38 6.58 4.49
CA LEU A 1143 -11.12 7.04 5.65
C LEU A 1143 -10.26 6.92 6.91
N VAL A 1144 -10.20 8.00 7.67
CA VAL A 1144 -9.56 8.04 8.99
C VAL A 1144 -10.53 8.57 10.03
N ALA A 1145 -10.43 8.05 11.26
CA ALA A 1145 -11.20 8.55 12.37
C ALA A 1145 -10.37 8.61 13.66
N GLN A 1146 -10.74 9.48 14.59
CA GLN A 1146 -10.09 9.60 15.89
C GLN A 1146 -11.08 9.77 17.04
N TYR A 1147 -10.66 9.28 18.21
CA TYR A 1147 -11.31 9.49 19.50
C TYR A 1147 -10.27 9.35 20.63
N ASP A 1148 -10.29 10.27 21.60
CA ASP A 1148 -9.46 10.26 22.82
C ASP A 1148 -7.96 9.93 22.57
N GLY A 1149 -7.34 10.61 21.61
CA GLY A 1149 -5.91 10.43 21.32
C GLY A 1149 -5.54 9.13 20.60
N LYS A 1150 -6.52 8.36 20.11
CA LYS A 1150 -6.32 7.20 19.23
C LYS A 1150 -6.84 7.50 17.84
N ALA A 1151 -6.17 6.97 16.82
CA ALA A 1151 -6.55 7.13 15.42
C ALA A 1151 -6.67 5.77 14.72
N VAL A 1152 -7.66 5.65 13.85
CA VAL A 1152 -7.94 4.46 13.03
C VAL A 1152 -7.95 4.84 11.57
N VAL A 1153 -7.49 3.92 10.72
CA VAL A 1153 -7.65 3.96 9.27
C VAL A 1153 -8.51 2.77 8.86
N ALA A 1154 -9.53 3.04 8.05
CA ALA A 1154 -10.44 2.03 7.52
C ALA A 1154 -10.29 1.94 5.99
N GLU A 1155 -9.85 0.79 5.49
CA GLU A 1155 -9.70 0.56 4.05
C GLU A 1155 -10.71 -0.48 3.55
N SER A 1156 -11.43 -0.11 2.48
CA SER A 1156 -12.47 -0.92 1.84
C SER A 1156 -11.96 -1.67 0.60
N ASP A 1157 -12.70 -2.67 0.10
CA ASP A 1157 -12.32 -3.44 -1.12
C ASP A 1157 -11.82 -2.54 -2.26
N PRO A 1158 -12.57 -1.50 -2.71
CA PRO A 1158 -12.14 -0.53 -3.73
C PRO A 1158 -10.69 -0.07 -3.64
N GLU A 1159 -10.25 0.24 -2.42
CA GLU A 1159 -8.98 0.92 -2.13
C GLU A 1159 -7.78 -0.02 -2.20
N THR A 1160 -8.03 -1.33 -2.16
CA THR A 1160 -7.01 -2.37 -2.13
C THR A 1160 -6.89 -3.14 -3.45
N ILE A 1161 -7.74 -2.80 -4.43
CA ILE A 1161 -7.77 -3.44 -5.74
C ILE A 1161 -6.66 -2.86 -6.63
N GLY A 1162 -5.89 -3.75 -7.26
CA GLY A 1162 -4.76 -3.39 -8.12
C GLY A 1162 -3.39 -3.58 -7.42
N GLU A 1163 -3.38 -3.62 -6.09
CA GLU A 1163 -2.22 -4.04 -5.31
C GLU A 1163 -2.17 -5.57 -5.17
N SER A 1164 -0.97 -6.12 -4.95
CA SER A 1164 -0.83 -7.54 -4.61
C SER A 1164 -1.50 -7.87 -3.28
N LEU A 1165 -1.87 -9.14 -3.07
CA LEU A 1165 -2.40 -9.61 -1.78
C LEU A 1165 -1.40 -9.33 -0.66
N ARG A 1166 -0.10 -9.53 -0.90
CA ARG A 1166 0.97 -9.25 0.06
C ARG A 1166 1.00 -7.77 0.45
N GLU A 1167 0.93 -6.87 -0.53
CA GLU A 1167 0.97 -5.42 -0.29
C GLU A 1167 -0.24 -4.97 0.55
N SER A 1168 -1.43 -5.23 0.01
CA SER A 1168 -2.70 -4.75 0.58
C SER A 1168 -3.10 -5.41 1.89
N LEU A 1169 -2.81 -6.71 2.09
CA LEU A 1169 -3.22 -7.43 3.30
C LEU A 1169 -2.13 -7.46 4.38
N ARG A 1170 -0.84 -7.38 4.01
CA ARG A 1170 0.26 -7.51 4.98
C ARG A 1170 1.13 -6.26 5.08
N LEU A 1171 1.80 -5.84 4.01
CA LEU A 1171 2.83 -4.80 4.08
C LEU A 1171 2.25 -3.42 4.44
N ARG A 1172 1.25 -2.95 3.69
CA ARG A 1172 0.60 -1.67 3.92
C ARG A 1172 -0.05 -1.58 5.31
N PRO A 1173 -0.82 -2.59 5.78
CA PRO A 1173 -1.33 -2.60 7.15
C PRO A 1173 -0.23 -2.59 8.23
N GLN A 1174 0.89 -3.29 8.01
CA GLN A 1174 2.02 -3.27 8.95
C GLN A 1174 2.68 -1.88 9.02
N ILE A 1175 2.83 -1.20 7.88
CA ILE A 1175 3.37 0.17 7.80
C ILE A 1175 2.45 1.14 8.54
N LEU A 1176 1.13 1.10 8.27
CA LEU A 1176 0.16 1.97 8.93
C LEU A 1176 0.15 1.76 10.46
N ARG A 1177 0.27 0.52 10.93
CA ARG A 1177 0.42 0.23 12.37
C ARG A 1177 1.72 0.80 12.96
N ARG A 1178 2.85 0.69 12.25
CA ARG A 1178 4.12 1.31 12.67
C ARG A 1178 4.03 2.84 12.70
N LEU A 1179 3.18 3.42 11.85
CA LEU A 1179 2.81 4.84 11.84
C LEU A 1179 1.77 5.22 12.91
N GLY A 1180 1.42 4.29 13.82
CA GLY A 1180 0.54 4.57 14.95
C GLY A 1180 -0.96 4.50 14.63
N TRP A 1181 -1.33 4.08 13.41
CA TRP A 1181 -2.74 3.87 13.06
C TRP A 1181 -3.22 2.51 13.57
N HIS A 1182 -4.43 2.48 14.11
CA HIS A 1182 -5.19 1.24 14.15
C HIS A 1182 -5.71 0.93 12.75
N TYR A 1183 -5.32 -0.22 12.19
CA TYR A 1183 -5.76 -0.63 10.86
C TYR A 1183 -7.01 -1.49 10.95
N VAL A 1184 -8.09 -1.08 10.27
CA VAL A 1184 -9.31 -1.86 10.12
C VAL A 1184 -9.57 -2.14 8.65
N ARG A 1185 -9.76 -3.43 8.35
CA ARG A 1185 -10.20 -3.88 7.04
C ARG A 1185 -11.73 -3.91 7.02
N VAL A 1186 -12.34 -3.37 5.98
CA VAL A 1186 -13.79 -3.38 5.80
C VAL A 1186 -14.13 -3.92 4.41
N HIS A 1187 -15.14 -4.76 4.31
CA HIS A 1187 -15.57 -5.32 3.02
C HIS A 1187 -16.74 -4.51 2.45
N ALA A 1188 -16.81 -4.38 1.13
CA ALA A 1188 -17.88 -3.63 0.46
C ALA A 1188 -19.27 -4.21 0.78
N PHE A 1189 -19.37 -5.53 0.94
CA PHE A 1189 -20.58 -6.22 1.36
C PHE A 1189 -21.05 -5.80 2.76
N ASP A 1190 -20.12 -5.72 3.73
CA ASP A 1190 -20.42 -5.26 5.10
C ASP A 1190 -20.90 -3.81 5.12
N LEU A 1191 -20.24 -2.94 4.34
CA LEU A 1191 -20.61 -1.52 4.20
C LEU A 1191 -22.00 -1.32 3.60
N TYR A 1192 -22.41 -2.22 2.71
CA TYR A 1192 -23.75 -2.21 2.12
C TYR A 1192 -24.79 -2.82 3.07
N SER A 1193 -24.50 -3.95 3.72
CA SER A 1193 -25.51 -4.67 4.51
C SER A 1193 -25.73 -4.12 5.91
N ASP A 1194 -24.68 -3.66 6.59
CA ASP A 1194 -24.73 -3.20 7.99
C ASP A 1194 -23.62 -2.15 8.27
N PRO A 1195 -23.69 -0.96 7.65
CA PRO A 1195 -22.70 0.09 7.87
C PRO A 1195 -22.67 0.57 9.32
N ALA A 1196 -23.82 0.60 10.01
CA ALA A 1196 -23.91 0.97 11.42
C ALA A 1196 -23.18 -0.04 12.33
N GLY A 1197 -23.32 -1.34 12.07
CA GLY A 1197 -22.57 -2.38 12.77
C GLY A 1197 -21.06 -2.29 12.56
N VAL A 1198 -20.61 -1.95 11.34
CA VAL A 1198 -19.18 -1.67 11.08
C VAL A 1198 -18.71 -0.46 11.88
N ALA A 1199 -19.46 0.64 11.87
CA ALA A 1199 -19.13 1.85 12.62
C ALA A 1199 -19.05 1.58 14.12
N ALA A 1200 -19.97 0.78 14.68
CA ALA A 1200 -19.94 0.36 16.07
C ALA A 1200 -18.69 -0.46 16.43
N ARG A 1201 -18.23 -1.36 15.54
CA ARG A 1201 -16.96 -2.11 15.75
C ARG A 1201 -15.76 -1.18 15.79
N ILE A 1202 -15.69 -0.19 14.90
CA ILE A 1202 -14.61 0.80 14.85
C ILE A 1202 -14.64 1.70 16.10
N ALA A 1203 -15.82 2.17 16.50
CA ALA A 1203 -16.01 2.96 17.71
C ALA A 1203 -15.57 2.19 18.97
N ALA A 1204 -15.93 0.91 19.07
CA ALA A 1204 -15.47 0.04 20.15
C ALA A 1204 -13.94 -0.14 20.17
N LEU A 1205 -13.31 -0.27 19.00
CA LEU A 1205 -11.85 -0.35 18.88
C LEU A 1205 -11.15 0.93 19.38
N LEU A 1206 -11.74 2.09 19.14
CA LEU A 1206 -11.23 3.36 19.64
C LEU A 1206 -11.57 3.61 21.12
N GLY A 1207 -12.50 2.83 21.69
CA GLY A 1207 -12.91 2.92 23.09
C GLY A 1207 -13.97 3.98 23.35
N VAL A 1208 -14.82 4.26 22.34
CA VAL A 1208 -15.98 5.15 22.50
C VAL A 1208 -16.98 4.47 23.46
N PRO A 1209 -17.38 5.12 24.56
CA PRO A 1209 -18.41 4.58 25.45
C PRO A 1209 -19.76 4.59 24.72
N PRO A 1210 -20.64 3.61 24.97
CA PRO A 1210 -21.96 3.51 24.31
C PRO A 1210 -22.90 4.70 24.61
N GLU A 1211 -22.56 5.55 25.58
CA GLU A 1211 -23.32 6.74 26.00
C GLU A 1211 -22.70 8.07 25.49
N ALA A 1212 -21.73 8.03 24.56
CA ALA A 1212 -21.11 9.25 24.02
C ALA A 1212 -22.16 10.15 23.32
N PRO A 1213 -22.08 11.49 23.49
CA PRO A 1213 -23.04 12.42 22.88
C PRO A 1213 -22.99 12.34 21.35
N THR A 1214 -24.14 12.05 20.75
CA THR A 1214 -24.32 11.97 19.30
C THR A 1214 -24.41 13.38 18.71
N ASN A 1215 -23.56 13.71 17.74
CA ASN A 1215 -23.66 14.95 16.97
C ASN A 1215 -24.35 14.63 15.63
N ALA A 1216 -25.61 15.02 15.50
CA ALA A 1216 -26.45 14.75 14.34
C ALA A 1216 -26.38 15.83 13.24
N THR A 1217 -25.45 16.78 13.33
CA THR A 1217 -25.37 17.90 12.38
C THR A 1217 -24.27 17.72 11.35
N ASP A 1218 -24.66 17.74 10.07
CA ASP A 1218 -23.79 18.15 8.97
C ASP A 1218 -23.18 19.51 9.36
N THR A 1219 -21.87 19.53 9.57
CA THR A 1219 -21.16 20.80 9.73
C THR A 1219 -20.98 21.39 8.34
N GLN A 1220 -21.96 22.20 7.92
CA GLN A 1220 -21.75 23.14 6.83
C GLN A 1220 -20.48 23.98 7.14
N PRO A 1221 -19.69 24.32 6.12
CA PRO A 1221 -18.53 25.18 6.31
C PRO A 1221 -19.00 26.51 6.93
N LEU A 1222 -18.34 26.92 8.01
CA LEU A 1222 -18.39 28.31 8.45
C LEU A 1222 -17.71 29.12 7.34
N ASP A 1223 -18.52 29.77 6.50
CA ASP A 1223 -18.08 30.93 5.74
C ASP A 1223 -17.61 31.98 6.76
N VAL A 1224 -16.30 32.05 6.96
CA VAL A 1224 -15.71 33.17 7.69
C VAL A 1224 -15.70 34.34 6.71
N ILE A 1225 -16.66 35.23 6.88
CA ILE A 1225 -16.63 36.57 6.29
C ILE A 1225 -15.32 37.23 6.76
N GLU A 1226 -14.49 37.59 5.76
CA GLU A 1226 -13.22 38.37 5.73
C GLU A 1226 -12.46 38.65 7.03
#